data_AF-A0AAW0F9K8-F1
#
_entry.id   AF-A0AAW0F9K8-F1
#
_cell.length_a   1.000
_cell.length_b   1.000
_cell.length_c   1.000
_cell.angle_alpha   90.00
_cell.angle_beta   90.00
_cell.angle_gamma   90.00
#
_symmetry.space_group_name_H-M   'P 1'
#
loop_
_entity.id
_entity.type
_entity.pdbx_description
1 polymer ?
#
loop_
_entity_poly.entity_id
_entity_poly.type
_entity_poly.pdbx_seq_one_letter_code
_entity_poly.pdbx_strand_id
1 'polypeptide(L)'
;MLRRNCRRPVVATAALASATRAVTSRGQFNPIHAFTEQSTAPAKRAGNEREFEMMITNPGPVRVTYSPDYLDWLYRAYRAKLQYADERKKAEEVFQGLLLTTQPDTHGGAAGAGAQLPGAPLPGHTLRPRHSVRRQAGEVRRAAAQAKLDALAQQQGMLDVFERQPQFPAVHIDTAARYHVVELFKEMVLDRAWEPEEVWDKALLYRAILAERQASYPASYRYILETAREVTLVLKKDSSSPSSAAANSDVAVAPSTAVTPSEEDYTYFLYLVRRYYIDNAVEGHVVLRCHRRPDAAEVLFSDPPPKDEQEVLRGIYGQSATPAEAEEQAGAAQRQRPPRNAATAAALVRPRPPEVYPPVEALWRCAENEALLRVLVFGELNLLVSEDPFVRFPNARAHLTRPSAAAPVPGSSTDAAEGPRGLQYRPGSPRRSDGGVTLASIIAEKRGHLLAPLSRNVATMVDGRANDVRRLQQRYEREDTASFQKLLRGGAQAAEENPGLYSAYSDWSYFNPRAVRAEERDVLSRQAVAALRVYDQASQDIYRVGLEEAEASIAERPVEGRNNAPSYVPTLPHFVAQVKKDTHISFLGHVALPEEYGGSAAATGASEKQQLERLVVQLARALYRTALEFHQQPLRRVNRQKVLVSASLLDRFVAERWRLYCVSDTSSDAVRDVARRLSAFVPFEGRILDESGFPTDARVEDYERWMAAPPAA
;
A
#
# COMPACT_ATOMS: atom_id res chain seq x y z
N MET A 1 -27.55 -49.99 8.55
CA MET A 1 -26.78 -51.16 8.05
C MET A 1 -26.21 -50.81 6.68
N LEU A 2 -24.96 -51.24 6.43
CA LEU A 2 -24.17 -51.14 5.19
C LEU A 2 -23.76 -49.72 4.72
N ARG A 3 -22.84 -49.11 5.47
CA ARG A 3 -21.93 -48.05 4.95
C ARG A 3 -20.85 -48.71 4.08
N ARG A 4 -20.95 -48.59 2.75
CA ARG A 4 -19.82 -48.86 1.86
C ARG A 4 -19.04 -47.58 1.64
N ASN A 5 -17.85 -47.54 2.23
CA ASN A 5 -16.83 -46.52 2.04
C ASN A 5 -16.40 -46.47 0.57
N CYS A 6 -16.95 -45.55 -0.22
CA CYS A 6 -16.35 -45.13 -1.48
C CYS A 6 -15.35 -44.01 -1.17
N ARG A 7 -14.16 -44.39 -0.70
CA ARG A 7 -13.00 -43.49 -0.65
C ARG A 7 -12.59 -43.21 -2.09
N ARG A 8 -13.12 -42.15 -2.69
CA ARG A 8 -12.38 -41.42 -3.72
C ARG A 8 -11.18 -40.78 -3.02
N PRO A 9 -9.95 -40.88 -3.54
CA PRO A 9 -8.86 -40.08 -3.03
C PRO A 9 -9.20 -38.62 -3.37
N VAL A 10 -9.61 -37.85 -2.36
CA VAL A 10 -9.56 -36.39 -2.38
C VAL A 10 -8.07 -36.03 -2.29
N VAL A 11 -7.33 -36.27 -3.37
CA VAL A 11 -5.98 -35.76 -3.58
C VAL A 11 -6.17 -34.53 -4.45
N ALA A 12 -6.56 -33.39 -3.85
CA ALA A 12 -6.38 -32.03 -4.41
C ALA A 12 -7.15 -30.92 -3.65
N THR A 13 -7.34 -31.02 -2.33
CA THR A 13 -7.79 -29.83 -1.56
C THR A 13 -6.99 -29.54 -0.30
N ALA A 14 -6.25 -30.52 0.24
CA ALA A 14 -5.34 -30.30 1.37
C ALA A 14 -4.00 -29.61 0.97
N ALA A 15 -3.64 -29.59 -0.32
CA ALA A 15 -2.43 -28.92 -0.81
C ALA A 15 -2.61 -27.39 -1.02
N LEU A 16 -3.84 -26.88 -1.01
CA LEU A 16 -4.15 -25.44 -1.14
C LEU A 16 -4.00 -24.67 0.18
N ALA A 17 -3.81 -25.37 1.29
CA ALA A 17 -3.50 -24.77 2.60
C ALA A 17 -1.99 -24.77 2.91
N SER A 18 -1.14 -25.21 1.98
CA SER A 18 0.28 -24.88 1.99
C SER A 18 0.38 -23.40 1.67
N ALA A 19 0.89 -22.61 2.63
CA ALA A 19 1.04 -21.16 2.57
C ALA A 19 1.23 -20.66 1.13
N THR A 20 0.19 -20.07 0.55
CA THR A 20 0.25 -19.46 -0.79
C THR A 20 1.27 -18.33 -0.71
N ARG A 21 2.52 -18.64 -1.06
CA ARG A 21 3.58 -17.65 -1.14
C ARG A 21 3.11 -16.58 -2.13
N ALA A 22 3.05 -15.34 -1.65
CA ALA A 22 2.70 -14.22 -2.51
C ALA A 22 3.69 -14.15 -3.70
N VAL A 23 3.21 -13.69 -4.85
CA VAL A 23 4.05 -13.54 -6.06
C VAL A 23 5.20 -12.56 -5.79
N THR A 24 4.92 -11.51 -5.02
CA THR A 24 5.93 -10.65 -4.38
C THR A 24 5.65 -10.54 -2.89
N SER A 25 6.69 -10.66 -2.08
CA SER A 25 6.65 -10.36 -0.64
C SER A 25 7.77 -9.38 -0.26
N ARG A 26 7.67 -8.80 0.94
CA ARG A 26 8.70 -7.93 1.52
C ARG A 26 10.11 -8.54 1.37
N GLY A 27 11.04 -7.74 0.83
CA GLY A 27 12.45 -8.12 0.70
C GLY A 27 12.74 -9.18 -0.36
N GLN A 28 11.77 -9.50 -1.24
CA GLN A 28 11.99 -10.41 -2.36
C GLN A 28 12.76 -9.71 -3.48
N PHE A 29 13.69 -10.43 -4.12
CA PHE A 29 14.34 -9.98 -5.35
C PHE A 29 13.48 -10.29 -6.57
N ASN A 30 13.26 -9.27 -7.40
CA ASN A 30 12.58 -9.38 -8.68
C ASN A 30 13.55 -9.02 -9.82
N PRO A 31 13.53 -9.76 -10.94
CA PRO A 31 14.44 -9.49 -12.06
C PRO A 31 13.97 -8.28 -12.87
N ILE A 32 14.88 -7.36 -13.20
CA ILE A 32 14.60 -6.26 -14.15
C ILE A 32 15.10 -6.53 -15.57
N HIS A 33 15.96 -7.55 -15.73
CA HIS A 33 16.54 -7.91 -17.02
C HIS A 33 15.77 -9.04 -17.69
N ALA A 34 15.59 -8.91 -19.01
CA ALA A 34 14.99 -9.93 -19.85
C ALA A 34 16.05 -10.85 -20.45
N PHE A 35 16.38 -11.94 -19.77
CA PHE A 35 17.20 -13.01 -20.36
C PHE A 35 16.36 -13.87 -21.30
N THR A 36 16.07 -13.37 -22.51
CA THR A 36 15.29 -14.07 -23.54
C THR A 36 16.06 -15.25 -24.16
N GLU A 37 15.37 -16.10 -24.93
CA GLU A 37 16.00 -17.22 -25.67
C GLU A 37 17.15 -16.76 -26.59
N GLN A 38 17.10 -15.52 -27.09
CA GLN A 38 18.18 -14.95 -27.89
C GLN A 38 19.42 -14.60 -27.06
N SER A 39 19.24 -14.15 -25.82
CA SER A 39 20.34 -13.87 -24.89
C SER A 39 20.96 -15.13 -24.30
N THR A 40 20.22 -16.24 -24.29
CA THR A 40 20.69 -17.56 -23.87
C THR A 40 21.13 -18.43 -25.06
N ALA A 41 21.17 -17.89 -26.27
CA ALA A 41 21.70 -18.59 -27.44
C ALA A 41 23.23 -18.70 -27.36
N PRO A 42 23.85 -19.83 -27.79
CA PRO A 42 25.28 -20.11 -27.57
C PRO A 42 26.25 -18.98 -27.96
N ALA A 43 25.92 -18.22 -29.02
CA ALA A 43 26.74 -17.12 -29.51
C ALA A 43 26.71 -15.84 -28.65
N LYS A 44 25.76 -15.73 -27.71
CA LYS A 44 25.53 -14.52 -26.89
C LYS A 44 25.54 -14.80 -25.37
N ARG A 45 25.87 -16.04 -24.97
CA ARG A 45 25.99 -16.42 -23.56
C ARG A 45 27.22 -15.78 -22.94
N ALA A 46 27.06 -15.17 -21.77
CA ALA A 46 28.19 -14.85 -20.91
C ALA A 46 28.82 -16.14 -20.35
N GLY A 47 30.10 -16.37 -20.63
CA GLY A 47 30.90 -17.49 -20.11
C GLY A 47 31.59 -17.20 -18.78
N ASN A 48 31.76 -15.93 -18.43
CA ASN A 48 32.38 -15.48 -17.17
C ASN A 48 31.59 -14.32 -16.53
N GLU A 49 31.98 -13.92 -15.31
CA GLU A 49 31.32 -12.85 -14.56
C GLU A 49 31.45 -11.48 -15.24
N ARG A 50 32.59 -11.19 -15.87
CA ARG A 50 32.82 -9.91 -16.58
C ARG A 50 31.90 -9.75 -17.79
N GLU A 51 31.69 -10.81 -18.55
CA GLU A 51 30.74 -10.82 -19.66
C GLU A 51 29.30 -10.69 -19.18
N PHE A 52 28.98 -11.22 -18.00
CA PHE A 52 27.68 -11.05 -17.39
C PHE A 52 27.45 -9.60 -16.92
N GLU A 53 28.45 -8.97 -16.30
CA GLU A 53 28.41 -7.55 -15.95
C GLU A 53 28.17 -6.66 -17.17
N MET A 54 28.86 -6.94 -18.29
CA MET A 54 28.60 -6.24 -19.56
C MET A 54 27.18 -6.47 -20.07
N MET A 55 26.62 -7.67 -19.89
CA MET A 55 25.27 -8.02 -20.33
C MET A 55 24.16 -7.28 -19.56
N ILE A 56 24.36 -7.05 -18.26
CA ILE A 56 23.37 -6.35 -17.42
C ILE A 56 23.53 -4.83 -17.45
N THR A 57 24.63 -4.32 -18.00
CA THR A 57 24.87 -2.88 -18.12
C THR A 57 24.01 -2.27 -19.22
N ASN A 58 23.10 -1.38 -18.83
CA ASN A 58 22.23 -0.68 -19.77
C ASN A 58 23.05 0.29 -20.65
N PRO A 59 22.99 0.20 -21.99
CA PRO A 59 23.62 1.19 -22.87
C PRO A 59 22.87 2.54 -22.89
N GLY A 60 21.63 2.57 -22.41
CA GLY A 60 20.80 3.77 -22.38
C GLY A 60 21.20 4.80 -21.30
N PRO A 61 20.44 5.92 -21.19
CA PRO A 61 20.80 7.09 -20.39
C PRO A 61 20.64 6.92 -18.86
N VAL A 62 20.30 5.71 -18.41
CA VAL A 62 20.04 5.40 -16.99
C VAL A 62 20.88 4.20 -16.58
N ARG A 63 21.75 4.41 -15.59
CA ARG A 63 22.59 3.36 -15.00
C ARG A 63 22.06 2.97 -13.63
N VAL A 64 21.54 1.76 -13.51
CA VAL A 64 21.15 1.16 -12.24
C VAL A 64 22.36 0.48 -11.63
N THR A 65 22.62 0.73 -10.35
CA THR A 65 23.60 -0.02 -9.57
C THR A 65 22.88 -1.06 -8.71
N TYR A 66 23.62 -2.07 -8.29
CA TYR A 66 23.06 -3.24 -7.63
C TYR A 66 23.83 -3.53 -6.33
N SER A 67 23.14 -4.09 -5.34
CA SER A 67 23.82 -4.68 -4.19
C SER A 67 24.56 -5.96 -4.60
N PRO A 68 25.68 -6.32 -3.94
CA PRO A 68 26.39 -7.57 -4.19
C PRO A 68 25.48 -8.80 -4.07
N ASP A 69 24.59 -8.81 -3.07
CA ASP A 69 23.64 -9.91 -2.82
C ASP A 69 22.65 -10.10 -3.99
N TYR A 70 22.15 -8.99 -4.55
CA TYR A 70 21.25 -9.05 -5.70
C TYR A 70 21.99 -9.53 -6.96
N LEU A 71 23.24 -9.08 -7.16
CA LEU A 71 24.06 -9.53 -8.29
C LEU A 71 24.37 -11.02 -8.23
N ASP A 72 24.75 -11.54 -7.07
CA ASP A 72 24.98 -12.98 -6.88
C ASP A 72 23.70 -13.78 -7.13
N TRP A 73 22.57 -13.34 -6.56
CA TRP A 73 21.27 -13.98 -6.83
C TRP A 73 20.92 -13.98 -8.32
N LEU A 74 21.09 -12.84 -9.01
CA LEU A 74 20.78 -12.69 -10.43
C LEU A 74 21.70 -13.56 -11.29
N TYR A 75 22.98 -13.64 -10.95
CA TYR A 75 23.95 -14.48 -11.66
C TYR A 75 23.68 -15.97 -11.50
N ARG A 76 23.33 -16.42 -10.29
CA ARG A 76 22.90 -17.80 -10.04
C ARG A 76 21.62 -18.13 -10.81
N ALA A 77 20.64 -17.22 -10.82
CA ALA A 77 19.40 -17.38 -11.58
C ALA A 77 19.68 -17.47 -13.10
N TYR A 78 20.60 -16.65 -13.61
CA TYR A 78 21.04 -16.69 -15.00
C TYR A 78 21.70 -18.03 -15.36
N ARG A 79 22.66 -18.51 -14.55
CA ARG A 79 23.30 -19.82 -14.77
C ARG A 79 22.30 -20.98 -14.70
N ALA A 80 21.37 -20.95 -13.76
CA ALA A 80 20.30 -21.94 -13.67
C ALA A 80 19.39 -21.91 -14.90
N LYS A 81 19.09 -20.72 -15.45
CA LYS A 81 18.32 -20.57 -16.69
C LYS A 81 19.06 -21.14 -17.91
N LEU A 82 20.37 -20.96 -17.99
CA LEU A 82 21.19 -21.57 -19.06
C LEU A 82 21.17 -23.09 -18.96
N GLN A 83 21.39 -23.64 -17.76
CA GLN A 83 21.36 -25.08 -17.52
C GLN A 83 19.99 -25.65 -17.88
N TYR A 84 18.90 -25.01 -17.44
CA TYR A 84 17.54 -25.41 -17.78
C TYR A 84 17.29 -25.43 -19.29
N ALA A 85 17.76 -24.41 -20.02
CA ALA A 85 17.62 -24.34 -21.47
C ALA A 85 18.43 -25.44 -22.18
N ASP A 86 19.65 -25.72 -21.72
CA ASP A 86 20.51 -26.77 -22.28
C ASP A 86 19.96 -28.16 -22.03
N GLU A 87 19.50 -28.46 -20.81
CA GLU A 87 18.87 -29.73 -20.46
C GLU A 87 17.57 -29.95 -21.25
N ARG A 88 16.75 -28.90 -21.39
CA ARG A 88 15.54 -28.95 -22.22
C ARG A 88 15.88 -29.23 -23.69
N LYS A 89 16.86 -28.53 -24.26
CA LYS A 89 17.26 -28.73 -25.65
C LYS A 89 17.83 -30.13 -25.87
N LYS A 90 18.69 -30.61 -24.97
CA LYS A 90 19.22 -31.99 -24.99
C LYS A 90 18.11 -33.02 -24.94
N ALA A 91 17.10 -32.83 -24.08
CA ALA A 91 15.94 -33.70 -24.05
C ALA A 91 15.22 -33.66 -25.41
N GLU A 92 14.88 -32.48 -25.94
CA GLU A 92 14.21 -32.36 -27.23
C GLU A 92 15.00 -32.99 -28.40
N GLU A 93 16.34 -32.90 -28.39
CA GLU A 93 17.26 -33.53 -29.36
C GLU A 93 17.31 -35.06 -29.23
N VAL A 94 17.49 -35.59 -28.02
CA VAL A 94 17.49 -37.05 -27.75
C VAL A 94 16.16 -37.67 -28.18
N PHE A 95 15.06 -36.97 -27.95
CA PHE A 95 13.73 -37.46 -28.25
C PHE A 95 13.26 -37.12 -29.67
N GLN A 96 14.05 -36.44 -30.52
CA GLN A 96 13.65 -35.94 -31.85
C GLN A 96 12.26 -35.23 -31.85
N GLY A 97 11.90 -34.58 -30.73
CA GLY A 97 10.59 -33.97 -30.50
C GLY A 97 9.44 -34.93 -30.09
N LEU A 98 9.73 -36.20 -29.83
CA LEU A 98 8.83 -37.27 -29.35
C LEU A 98 9.29 -37.77 -27.97
N LEU A 99 9.04 -36.98 -26.92
CA LEU A 99 9.11 -37.45 -25.53
C LEU A 99 8.03 -38.53 -25.31
N LEU A 100 8.33 -39.80 -25.56
CA LEU A 100 7.40 -40.90 -25.31
C LEU A 100 7.92 -41.86 -24.23
N THR A 101 7.05 -42.00 -23.23
CA THR A 101 6.71 -43.24 -22.51
C THR A 101 7.82 -43.89 -21.70
N THR A 102 7.65 -43.81 -20.37
CA THR A 102 7.96 -44.86 -19.39
C THR A 102 8.65 -46.11 -19.97
N GLN A 103 9.97 -46.11 -20.02
CA GLN A 103 10.71 -47.33 -19.76
C GLN A 103 11.23 -47.24 -18.32
N PRO A 104 10.89 -48.19 -17.43
CA PRO A 104 11.60 -48.33 -16.18
C PRO A 104 13.01 -48.83 -16.53
N ASP A 105 14.02 -47.97 -16.40
CA ASP A 105 15.41 -48.40 -16.48
C ASP A 105 15.69 -49.37 -15.32
N THR A 106 15.80 -50.65 -15.65
CA THR A 106 16.32 -51.71 -14.78
C THR A 106 17.84 -51.65 -14.60
N HIS A 107 18.48 -50.51 -14.86
CA HIS A 107 19.89 -50.31 -14.58
C HIS A 107 20.09 -49.21 -13.54
N GLY A 108 20.33 -49.65 -12.31
CA GLY A 108 20.77 -48.82 -11.21
C GLY A 108 22.03 -48.04 -11.58
N GLY A 109 21.88 -46.74 -11.69
CA GLY A 109 22.96 -45.77 -11.79
C GLY A 109 22.47 -44.47 -11.19
N ALA A 110 23.12 -44.04 -10.10
CA ALA A 110 22.74 -42.89 -9.30
C ALA A 110 22.77 -41.57 -10.12
N ALA A 111 21.62 -41.17 -10.67
CA ALA A 111 21.39 -39.84 -11.21
C ALA A 111 20.29 -39.14 -10.40
N GLY A 112 20.75 -38.34 -9.42
CA GLY A 112 20.06 -37.20 -8.82
C GLY A 112 18.54 -37.27 -8.64
N ALA A 113 18.11 -37.65 -7.43
CA ALA A 113 16.84 -37.19 -6.90
C ALA A 113 16.78 -35.65 -6.95
N GLY A 114 15.76 -35.08 -7.59
CA GLY A 114 15.32 -33.71 -7.27
C GLY A 114 15.19 -32.67 -8.38
N ALA A 115 14.91 -33.02 -9.64
CA ALA A 115 14.26 -32.08 -10.57
C ALA A 115 13.61 -32.84 -11.73
N GLN A 116 12.28 -32.79 -11.85
CA GLN A 116 11.62 -33.24 -13.08
C GLN A 116 12.14 -32.38 -14.24
N LEU A 117 12.76 -33.02 -15.23
CA LEU A 117 13.23 -32.35 -16.43
C LEU A 117 12.05 -31.57 -17.08
N PRO A 118 12.28 -30.36 -17.59
CA PRO A 118 11.22 -29.57 -18.19
C PRO A 118 10.62 -30.23 -19.43
N GLY A 119 9.30 -30.35 -19.43
CA GLY A 119 8.56 -31.11 -20.45
C GLY A 119 8.30 -32.56 -20.07
N ALA A 120 8.94 -33.09 -19.02
CA ALA A 120 8.62 -34.41 -18.48
C ALA A 120 7.14 -34.45 -18.03
N PRO A 121 6.44 -35.56 -18.29
CA PRO A 121 5.06 -35.70 -17.84
C PRO A 121 4.98 -35.73 -16.32
N LEU A 122 3.86 -35.21 -15.81
CA LEU A 122 3.47 -35.41 -14.42
C LEU A 122 3.37 -36.92 -14.12
N PRO A 123 3.60 -37.37 -12.87
CA PRO A 123 3.39 -38.76 -12.50
C PRO A 123 2.00 -39.26 -12.95
N GLY A 124 1.95 -40.46 -13.54
CA GLY A 124 0.71 -41.06 -14.06
C GLY A 124 0.19 -40.48 -15.38
N HIS A 125 0.89 -39.50 -15.98
CA HIS A 125 0.49 -38.90 -17.24
C HIS A 125 1.40 -39.33 -18.40
N THR A 126 0.84 -39.34 -19.60
CA THR A 126 1.54 -39.56 -20.87
C THR A 126 1.47 -38.30 -21.72
N LEU A 127 2.54 -38.02 -22.46
CA LEU A 127 2.58 -36.88 -23.36
C LEU A 127 1.73 -37.14 -24.61
N ARG A 128 0.95 -36.15 -25.05
CA ARG A 128 0.19 -36.24 -26.31
C ARG A 128 1.10 -36.07 -27.54
N PRO A 129 0.70 -36.54 -28.74
CA PRO A 129 1.46 -36.31 -29.96
C PRO A 129 1.63 -34.82 -30.29
N ARG A 130 2.81 -34.41 -30.78
CA ARG A 130 3.19 -33.00 -31.04
C ARG A 130 2.19 -32.23 -31.92
N HIS A 131 1.68 -32.87 -32.96
CA HIS A 131 0.74 -32.24 -33.91
C HIS A 131 -0.74 -32.41 -33.51
N SER A 132 -1.01 -32.90 -32.30
CA SER A 132 -2.37 -32.92 -31.76
C SER A 132 -2.87 -31.49 -31.52
N VAL A 133 -4.09 -31.18 -31.96
CA VAL A 133 -4.73 -29.87 -31.73
C VAL A 133 -4.72 -29.49 -30.24
N ARG A 134 -5.00 -30.45 -29.35
CA ARG A 134 -4.97 -30.19 -27.90
C ARG A 134 -3.57 -29.84 -27.41
N ARG A 135 -2.55 -30.60 -27.83
CA ARG A 135 -1.17 -30.34 -27.44
C ARG A 135 -0.68 -29.00 -27.98
N GLN A 136 -0.94 -28.68 -29.25
CA GLN A 136 -0.59 -27.38 -29.84
C GLN A 136 -1.26 -26.23 -29.09
N ALA A 137 -2.56 -26.34 -28.80
CA ALA A 137 -3.28 -25.32 -28.03
C ALA A 137 -2.75 -25.18 -26.59
N GLY A 138 -2.37 -26.30 -25.96
CA GLY A 138 -1.74 -26.32 -24.64
C GLY A 138 -0.35 -25.69 -24.62
N GLU A 139 0.51 -26.04 -25.57
CA GLU A 139 1.86 -25.46 -25.72
C GLU A 139 1.80 -23.95 -25.97
N VAL A 140 0.89 -23.49 -26.85
CA VAL A 140 0.67 -22.06 -27.11
C VAL A 140 0.16 -21.34 -25.85
N ARG A 141 -0.81 -21.92 -25.12
CA ARG A 141 -1.31 -21.36 -23.86
C ARG A 141 -0.23 -21.28 -22.78
N ARG A 142 0.59 -22.32 -22.65
CA ARG A 142 1.72 -22.38 -21.70
C ARG A 142 2.78 -21.33 -22.04
N ALA A 143 3.12 -21.17 -23.33
CA ALA A 143 4.06 -20.15 -23.79
C ALA A 143 3.54 -18.73 -23.53
N ALA A 144 2.28 -18.45 -23.84
CA ALA A 144 1.65 -17.15 -23.58
C ALA A 144 1.57 -16.84 -22.07
N ALA A 145 1.23 -17.82 -21.24
CA ALA A 145 1.19 -17.67 -19.80
C ALA A 145 2.60 -17.40 -19.22
N GLN A 146 3.62 -18.12 -19.69
CA GLN A 146 5.01 -17.90 -19.27
C GLN A 146 5.50 -16.50 -19.66
N ALA A 147 5.28 -16.07 -20.91
CA ALA A 147 5.66 -14.75 -21.37
C ALA A 147 4.99 -13.64 -20.53
N LYS A 148 3.72 -13.84 -20.15
CA LYS A 148 3.01 -12.94 -19.26
C LYS A 148 3.61 -12.92 -17.85
N LEU A 149 3.98 -14.07 -17.29
CA LEU A 149 4.65 -14.13 -15.98
C LEU A 149 6.01 -13.44 -15.99
N ASP A 150 6.81 -13.64 -17.03
CA ASP A 150 8.12 -13.01 -17.20
C ASP A 150 7.98 -11.47 -17.26
N ALA A 151 7.00 -10.96 -18.01
CA ALA A 151 6.71 -9.52 -18.08
C ALA A 151 6.24 -8.95 -16.74
N LEU A 152 5.37 -9.67 -16.02
CA LEU A 152 4.88 -9.24 -14.70
C LEU A 152 5.99 -9.23 -13.65
N ALA A 153 6.90 -10.20 -13.67
CA ALA A 153 8.06 -10.22 -12.79
C ALA A 153 8.99 -9.02 -13.04
N GLN A 154 9.18 -8.64 -14.31
CA GLN A 154 9.93 -7.43 -14.68
C GLN A 154 9.24 -6.15 -14.23
N GLN A 155 7.92 -6.05 -14.41
CA GLN A 155 7.15 -4.90 -13.93
C GLN A 155 7.26 -4.74 -12.41
N GLN A 156 7.22 -5.82 -11.65
CA GLN A 156 7.46 -5.79 -10.20
C GLN A 156 8.89 -5.34 -9.87
N GLY A 157 9.90 -5.82 -10.61
CA GLY A 157 11.28 -5.34 -10.47
C GLY A 157 11.42 -3.85 -10.81
N MET A 158 10.71 -3.34 -11.82
CA MET A 158 10.72 -1.91 -12.15
C MET A 158 10.07 -1.06 -11.06
N LEU A 159 8.98 -1.56 -10.43
CA LEU A 159 8.44 -0.93 -9.23
C LEU A 159 9.48 -0.89 -8.12
N ASP A 160 10.21 -1.99 -7.87
CA ASP A 160 11.25 -2.05 -6.85
C ASP A 160 12.40 -1.04 -7.12
N VAL A 161 12.83 -0.89 -8.38
CA VAL A 161 13.86 0.08 -8.78
C VAL A 161 13.44 1.49 -8.43
N PHE A 162 12.21 1.87 -8.76
CA PHE A 162 11.70 3.23 -8.65
C PHE A 162 11.06 3.57 -7.28
N GLU A 163 10.67 2.55 -6.53
CA GLU A 163 10.36 2.64 -5.09
C GLU A 163 11.61 2.83 -4.24
N ARG A 164 12.78 2.53 -4.82
CA ARG A 164 14.09 2.62 -4.17
C ARG A 164 14.31 1.55 -3.12
N GLN A 165 13.98 0.31 -3.50
CA GLN A 165 14.32 -0.86 -2.71
C GLN A 165 15.86 -1.00 -2.58
N PRO A 166 16.36 -1.47 -1.43
CA PRO A 166 17.79 -1.41 -1.07
C PRO A 166 18.70 -2.22 -1.99
N GLN A 167 18.19 -3.23 -2.70
CA GLN A 167 18.94 -3.98 -3.70
C GLN A 167 19.36 -3.14 -4.92
N PHE A 168 18.72 -1.99 -5.14
CA PHE A 168 19.07 -1.04 -6.19
C PHE A 168 19.60 0.25 -5.56
N PRO A 169 20.83 0.28 -5.02
CA PRO A 169 21.31 1.38 -4.17
C PRO A 169 21.35 2.75 -4.85
N ALA A 170 21.69 2.82 -6.15
CA ALA A 170 21.72 4.08 -6.88
C ALA A 170 21.20 3.95 -8.32
N VAL A 171 20.59 5.02 -8.81
CA VAL A 171 20.18 5.18 -10.21
C VAL A 171 20.82 6.47 -10.72
N HIS A 172 21.83 6.33 -11.57
CA HIS A 172 22.58 7.45 -12.12
C HIS A 172 22.00 7.92 -13.45
N ILE A 173 22.07 9.23 -13.66
CA ILE A 173 21.57 9.96 -14.83
C ILE A 173 22.68 10.80 -15.49
N ASP A 174 23.93 10.33 -15.42
CA ASP A 174 25.11 11.03 -15.93
C ASP A 174 25.10 11.22 -17.45
N THR A 175 24.55 10.24 -18.18
CA THR A 175 24.41 10.25 -19.64
C THR A 175 23.03 10.74 -20.11
N ALA A 176 22.18 11.20 -19.19
CA ALA A 176 20.83 11.64 -19.50
C ALA A 176 20.81 13.03 -20.16
N ALA A 177 20.35 13.09 -21.41
CA ALA A 177 19.96 14.35 -22.03
C ALA A 177 18.72 14.97 -21.34
N ARG A 178 18.52 16.28 -21.54
CA ARG A 178 17.41 17.06 -20.96
C ARG A 178 16.04 16.40 -21.11
N TYR A 179 15.76 15.83 -22.28
CA TYR A 179 14.50 15.10 -22.55
C TYR A 179 14.25 14.00 -21.50
N HIS A 180 15.26 13.15 -21.23
CA HIS A 180 15.11 12.04 -20.27
C HIS A 180 14.90 12.55 -18.85
N VAL A 181 15.59 13.63 -18.45
CA VAL A 181 15.45 14.23 -17.13
C VAL A 181 14.04 14.83 -16.95
N VAL A 182 13.49 15.47 -17.98
CA VAL A 182 12.14 16.03 -17.95
C VAL A 182 11.08 14.93 -17.86
N GLU A 183 11.21 13.84 -18.62
CA GLU A 183 10.24 12.73 -18.55
C GLU A 183 10.32 12.01 -17.20
N LEU A 184 11.54 11.73 -16.70
CA LEU A 184 11.71 11.20 -15.34
C LEU A 184 11.09 12.13 -14.31
N PHE A 185 11.27 13.44 -14.41
CA PHE A 185 10.66 14.40 -13.50
C PHE A 185 9.13 14.33 -13.52
N LYS A 186 8.51 14.30 -14.71
CA LYS A 186 7.04 14.27 -14.83
C LYS A 186 6.47 13.03 -14.18
N GLU A 187 6.96 11.85 -14.56
CA GLU A 187 6.43 10.56 -14.08
C GLU A 187 6.74 10.32 -12.59
N MET A 188 7.92 10.74 -12.14
CA MET A 188 8.43 10.36 -10.81
C MET A 188 8.16 11.37 -9.72
N VAL A 189 7.99 12.65 -10.08
CA VAL A 189 7.85 13.76 -9.13
C VAL A 189 6.56 14.53 -9.36
N LEU A 190 6.34 15.06 -10.57
CA LEU A 190 5.21 15.97 -10.84
C LEU A 190 3.86 15.28 -10.67
N ASP A 191 3.68 14.10 -11.28
CA ASP A 191 2.42 13.35 -11.22
C ASP A 191 2.05 12.88 -9.80
N ARG A 192 3.03 12.87 -8.89
CA ARG A 192 2.87 12.43 -7.49
C ARG A 192 2.80 13.59 -6.50
N ALA A 193 3.17 14.80 -6.90
CA ALA A 193 3.17 15.97 -6.03
C ALA A 193 1.74 16.46 -5.80
N TRP A 194 1.41 16.76 -4.55
CA TRP A 194 0.10 17.36 -4.21
C TRP A 194 0.09 18.87 -4.46
N GLU A 195 1.20 19.53 -4.10
CA GLU A 195 1.39 20.97 -4.24
C GLU A 195 2.65 21.27 -5.07
N PRO A 196 2.59 22.27 -5.97
CA PRO A 196 3.74 22.64 -6.80
C PRO A 196 4.89 23.25 -5.98
N GLU A 197 4.59 23.89 -4.84
CA GLU A 197 5.59 24.48 -3.94
C GLU A 197 6.49 23.41 -3.32
N GLU A 198 5.94 22.23 -2.99
CA GLU A 198 6.71 21.10 -2.44
C GLU A 198 7.81 20.64 -3.39
N VAL A 199 7.60 20.80 -4.70
CA VAL A 199 8.59 20.42 -5.73
C VAL A 199 9.81 21.32 -5.66
N TRP A 200 9.59 22.64 -5.52
CA TRP A 200 10.67 23.61 -5.35
C TRP A 200 11.40 23.44 -4.03
N ASP A 201 10.66 23.23 -2.93
CA ASP A 201 11.25 22.98 -1.62
C ASP A 201 12.15 21.76 -1.63
N LYS A 202 11.69 20.65 -2.23
CA LYS A 202 12.48 19.44 -2.41
C LYS A 202 13.75 19.71 -3.21
N ALA A 203 13.65 20.45 -4.31
CA ALA A 203 14.80 20.73 -5.17
C ALA A 203 15.88 21.53 -4.43
N LEU A 204 15.46 22.60 -3.71
CA LEU A 204 16.37 23.44 -2.94
C LEU A 204 16.93 22.70 -1.72
N LEU A 205 16.13 21.88 -1.05
CA LEU A 205 16.59 21.07 0.06
C LEU A 205 17.60 20.00 -0.38
N TYR A 206 17.35 19.28 -1.48
CA TYR A 206 18.30 18.29 -2.00
C TYR A 206 19.60 18.94 -2.44
N ARG A 207 19.54 20.14 -3.03
CA ARG A 207 20.75 20.92 -3.29
C ARG A 207 21.52 21.24 -2.00
N ALA A 208 20.83 21.69 -0.96
CA ALA A 208 21.46 22.02 0.32
C ALA A 208 22.09 20.80 1.00
N ILE A 209 21.42 19.64 0.97
CA ILE A 209 21.95 18.36 1.47
C ILE A 209 23.21 17.96 0.67
N LEU A 210 23.16 18.01 -0.67
CA LEU A 210 24.30 17.67 -1.52
C LEU A 210 25.51 18.57 -1.27
N ALA A 211 25.28 19.87 -1.07
CA ALA A 211 26.33 20.83 -0.78
C ALA A 211 26.97 20.60 0.60
N GLU A 212 26.16 20.39 1.64
CA GLU A 212 26.65 20.23 3.02
C GLU A 212 27.30 18.86 3.25
N ARG A 213 26.80 17.80 2.59
CA ARG A 213 27.28 16.41 2.72
C ARG A 213 28.24 15.97 1.61
N GLN A 214 28.81 16.93 0.88
CA GLN A 214 29.67 16.65 -0.26
C GLN A 214 30.80 15.64 0.05
N ALA A 215 31.44 15.76 1.22
CA ALA A 215 32.60 14.94 1.57
C ALA A 215 32.27 13.45 1.85
N SER A 216 31.02 13.12 2.19
CA SER A 216 30.62 11.75 2.54
C SER A 216 30.17 10.92 1.34
N TYR A 217 29.90 11.54 0.19
CA TYR A 217 29.37 10.83 -0.97
C TYR A 217 30.44 10.01 -1.72
N PRO A 218 30.06 8.87 -2.32
CA PRO A 218 30.98 8.07 -3.11
C PRO A 218 31.45 8.81 -4.37
N ALA A 219 32.60 8.41 -4.91
CA ALA A 219 33.19 9.04 -6.09
C ALA A 219 32.25 9.01 -7.32
N SER A 220 31.34 8.03 -7.40
CA SER A 220 30.33 7.93 -8.45
C SER A 220 29.31 9.07 -8.48
N TYR A 221 29.23 9.90 -7.42
CA TYR A 221 28.32 11.06 -7.33
C TYR A 221 28.99 12.38 -7.76
N ARG A 222 30.26 12.35 -8.18
CA ARG A 222 30.99 13.58 -8.54
C ARG A 222 30.28 14.45 -9.58
N TYR A 223 29.68 13.83 -10.60
CA TYR A 223 28.97 14.54 -11.68
C TYR A 223 27.79 15.38 -11.17
N ILE A 224 27.03 14.88 -10.18
CA ILE A 224 25.89 15.63 -9.64
C ILE A 224 26.35 16.73 -8.68
N LEU A 225 27.48 16.54 -7.99
CA LEU A 225 28.06 17.55 -7.11
C LEU A 225 28.57 18.76 -7.93
N GLU A 226 29.13 18.50 -9.10
CA GLU A 226 29.48 19.55 -10.08
C GLU A 226 28.20 20.26 -10.58
N THR A 227 27.17 19.50 -10.97
CA THR A 227 25.86 20.05 -11.38
C THR A 227 25.19 20.90 -10.29
N ALA A 228 25.29 20.51 -9.01
CA ALA A 228 24.70 21.22 -7.88
C ALA A 228 25.35 22.60 -7.63
N ARG A 229 26.62 22.76 -8.03
CA ARG A 229 27.35 24.03 -7.98
C ARG A 229 26.98 24.97 -9.13
N GLU A 230 26.59 24.41 -10.27
CA GLU A 230 26.18 25.15 -11.47
C GLU A 230 24.73 25.67 -11.42
N VAL A 231 23.98 25.34 -10.35
CA VAL A 231 22.61 25.80 -10.17
C VAL A 231 22.55 27.33 -10.09
N THR A 232 21.79 27.93 -11.01
CA THR A 232 21.59 29.38 -11.09
C THR A 232 20.47 29.83 -10.14
N LEU A 233 20.74 30.85 -9.33
CA LEU A 233 19.77 31.48 -8.43
C LEU A 233 19.71 32.98 -8.66
N VAL A 234 18.57 33.59 -8.34
CA VAL A 234 18.44 35.05 -8.36
C VAL A 234 19.07 35.65 -7.10
N LEU A 235 20.09 36.50 -7.26
CA LEU A 235 20.58 37.38 -6.21
C LEU A 235 19.59 38.54 -6.02
N LYS A 236 19.19 38.79 -4.78
CA LYS A 236 18.38 39.95 -4.45
C LYS A 236 19.24 41.20 -4.58
N LYS A 237 18.77 42.16 -5.40
CA LYS A 237 19.34 43.52 -5.41
C LYS A 237 18.88 44.21 -4.13
N ASP A 238 19.80 44.50 -3.22
CA ASP A 238 19.51 45.28 -2.02
C ASP A 238 18.94 46.66 -2.41
N SER A 239 17.68 46.89 -2.06
CA SER A 239 17.03 48.20 -2.15
C SER A 239 17.46 49.12 -0.99
N SER A 240 18.75 49.20 -0.72
CA SER A 240 19.33 50.14 0.25
C SER A 240 20.69 50.67 -0.22
N SER A 241 20.65 51.65 -1.12
CA SER A 241 21.69 52.67 -1.26
C SER A 241 21.04 53.90 -1.88
N PRO A 242 20.82 55.00 -1.14
CA PRO A 242 20.45 56.27 -1.73
C PRO A 242 21.72 57.06 -2.04
N SER A 243 22.19 57.03 -3.28
CA SER A 243 23.12 58.05 -3.78
C SER A 243 23.01 58.27 -5.29
N SER A 244 22.61 59.50 -5.62
CA SER A 244 22.81 60.26 -6.85
C SER A 244 22.26 59.73 -8.19
N ALA A 245 21.08 60.23 -8.52
CA ALA A 245 20.71 60.93 -9.76
C ALA A 245 21.36 60.46 -11.10
N ALA A 246 20.58 59.79 -11.94
CA ALA A 246 20.14 60.28 -13.26
C ALA A 246 19.31 59.24 -14.03
N ALA A 247 18.09 59.65 -14.37
CA ALA A 247 17.28 59.32 -15.56
C ALA A 247 17.13 57.86 -16.08
N ASN A 248 15.86 57.43 -16.04
CA ASN A 248 15.17 56.54 -16.99
C ASN A 248 15.55 55.05 -17.05
N SER A 249 14.84 54.25 -16.24
CA SER A 249 14.12 53.06 -16.72
C SER A 249 13.19 52.54 -15.63
N ASP A 250 11.91 52.91 -15.71
CA ASP A 250 10.82 52.23 -15.01
C ASP A 250 10.65 50.83 -15.62
N VAL A 251 11.26 49.81 -15.02
CA VAL A 251 10.72 48.45 -14.97
C VAL A 251 11.06 47.88 -13.59
N ALA A 252 10.21 48.17 -12.61
CA ALA A 252 10.12 47.35 -11.42
C ALA A 252 9.64 45.95 -11.86
N VAL A 253 10.57 45.01 -11.98
CA VAL A 253 10.29 43.61 -12.31
C VAL A 253 9.46 43.03 -11.16
N ALA A 254 8.16 42.84 -11.40
CA ALA A 254 7.26 42.19 -10.45
C ALA A 254 7.77 40.77 -10.13
N PRO A 255 7.62 40.28 -8.89
CA PRO A 255 8.08 38.94 -8.46
C PRO A 255 7.49 37.77 -9.28
N SER A 256 6.46 38.01 -10.11
CA SER A 256 5.85 37.00 -10.99
C SER A 256 6.55 36.79 -12.34
N THR A 257 7.73 37.36 -12.57
CA THR A 257 8.51 37.19 -13.81
C THR A 257 9.83 36.45 -13.61
N ALA A 258 10.15 36.07 -12.38
CA ALA A 258 11.34 35.28 -12.09
C ALA A 258 11.17 33.84 -12.59
N VAL A 259 12.16 33.35 -13.34
CA VAL A 259 12.19 31.98 -13.90
C VAL A 259 12.84 31.00 -12.91
N THR A 260 13.69 31.49 -12.02
CA THR A 260 14.49 30.72 -11.05
C THR A 260 14.24 31.19 -9.62
N PRO A 261 14.42 30.33 -8.60
CA PRO A 261 14.25 30.68 -7.19
C PRO A 261 15.38 31.60 -6.70
N SER A 262 15.16 32.25 -5.55
CA SER A 262 16.12 33.19 -4.98
C SER A 262 17.21 32.50 -4.14
N GLU A 263 18.32 33.20 -3.90
CA GLU A 263 19.37 32.74 -3.00
C GLU A 263 18.95 32.77 -1.52
N GLU A 264 18.04 33.67 -1.15
CA GLU A 264 17.43 33.69 0.19
C GLU A 264 16.65 32.39 0.47
N ASP A 265 15.91 31.89 -0.55
CA ASP A 265 15.15 30.64 -0.45
C ASP A 265 16.08 29.44 -0.23
N TYR A 266 17.18 29.37 -0.98
CA TYR A 266 18.19 28.33 -0.79
C TYR A 266 18.84 28.40 0.60
N THR A 267 19.14 29.61 1.08
CA THR A 267 19.75 29.84 2.39
C THR A 267 18.85 29.36 3.53
N TYR A 268 17.53 29.46 3.37
CA TYR A 268 16.56 28.89 4.30
C TYR A 268 16.69 27.36 4.41
N PHE A 269 16.79 26.63 3.30
CA PHE A 269 16.97 25.17 3.35
C PHE A 269 18.35 24.76 3.87
N LEU A 270 19.41 25.52 3.54
CA LEU A 270 20.73 25.29 4.13
C LEU A 270 20.71 25.47 5.66
N TYR A 271 19.96 26.45 6.15
CA TYR A 271 19.70 26.62 7.58
C TYR A 271 18.99 25.41 8.20
N LEU A 272 17.94 24.88 7.55
CA LEU A 272 17.26 23.67 8.03
C LEU A 272 18.18 22.46 8.08
N VAL A 273 18.97 22.23 7.03
CA VAL A 273 19.93 21.12 6.95
C VAL A 273 20.94 21.18 8.09
N ARG A 274 21.53 22.35 8.34
CA ARG A 274 22.52 22.53 9.40
C ARG A 274 21.92 22.46 10.81
N ARG A 275 20.71 22.98 11.00
CA ARG A 275 20.03 23.02 12.31
C ARG A 275 19.54 21.63 12.75
N TYR A 276 18.91 20.90 11.83
CA TYR A 276 18.27 19.61 12.10
C TYR A 276 19.10 18.41 11.63
N TYR A 277 20.36 18.65 11.26
CA TYR A 277 21.32 17.62 10.84
C TYR A 277 20.87 16.77 9.64
N ILE A 278 20.07 17.31 8.73
CA ILE A 278 19.43 16.54 7.65
C ILE A 278 20.48 15.87 6.75
N ASP A 279 20.49 14.55 6.73
CA ASP A 279 21.51 13.77 6.00
C ASP A 279 20.99 13.15 4.70
N ASN A 280 19.68 12.91 4.62
CA ASN A 280 19.06 12.12 3.57
C ASN A 280 17.68 12.69 3.15
N ALA A 281 17.14 12.18 2.05
CA ALA A 281 15.84 12.58 1.52
C ALA A 281 14.65 12.13 2.39
N VAL A 282 14.83 11.12 3.25
CA VAL A 282 13.79 10.60 4.15
C VAL A 282 13.54 11.59 5.29
N GLU A 283 14.59 12.03 5.96
CA GLU A 283 14.56 13.13 6.93
C GLU A 283 14.13 14.44 6.28
N GLY A 284 14.63 14.70 5.07
CA GLY A 284 14.20 15.86 4.29
C GLY A 284 12.69 15.86 4.06
N HIS A 285 12.09 14.71 3.75
CA HIS A 285 10.64 14.58 3.63
C HIS A 285 9.91 14.91 4.94
N VAL A 286 10.44 14.47 6.09
CA VAL A 286 9.87 14.79 7.40
C VAL A 286 9.89 16.29 7.67
N VAL A 287 11.04 16.93 7.45
CA VAL A 287 11.20 18.37 7.68
C VAL A 287 10.30 19.16 6.73
N LEU A 288 10.26 18.83 5.44
CA LEU A 288 9.44 19.56 4.47
C LEU A 288 7.94 19.49 4.79
N ARG A 289 7.44 18.38 5.32
CA ARG A 289 6.03 18.27 5.73
C ARG A 289 5.67 19.05 7.00
N CYS A 290 6.67 19.39 7.83
CA CYS A 290 6.42 20.00 9.13
C CYS A 290 6.90 21.45 9.25
N HIS A 291 7.86 21.90 8.44
CA HIS A 291 8.56 23.18 8.63
C HIS A 291 7.69 24.45 8.52
N ARG A 292 6.59 24.41 7.75
CA ARG A 292 5.64 25.52 7.61
C ARG A 292 4.55 25.56 8.70
N ARG A 293 4.50 24.54 9.57
CA ARG A 293 3.45 24.47 10.58
C ARG A 293 3.68 25.46 11.73
N PRO A 294 2.62 25.93 12.42
CA PRO A 294 2.78 26.82 13.57
C PRO A 294 3.51 26.15 14.74
N ASP A 295 3.36 24.82 14.89
CA ASP A 295 3.98 23.96 15.90
C ASP A 295 5.34 23.37 15.45
N ALA A 296 5.94 23.89 14.36
CA ALA A 296 7.13 23.27 13.73
C ALA A 296 8.30 23.06 14.71
N ALA A 297 8.51 23.95 15.68
CA ALA A 297 9.59 23.81 16.66
C ALA A 297 9.42 22.60 17.59
N GLU A 298 8.18 22.26 17.94
CA GLU A 298 7.87 21.11 18.81
C GLU A 298 7.88 19.81 18.01
N VAL A 299 7.30 19.84 16.81
CA VAL A 299 7.20 18.68 15.92
C VAL A 299 8.57 18.25 15.39
N LEU A 300 9.43 19.21 15.04
CA LEU A 300 10.79 18.99 14.54
C LEU A 300 11.86 18.98 15.64
N PHE A 301 11.46 18.94 16.91
CA PHE A 301 12.43 18.70 17.97
C PHE A 301 13.11 17.35 17.74
N SER A 302 14.43 17.39 17.53
CA SER A 302 15.21 16.23 17.10
C SER A 302 15.99 15.59 18.23
N ASP A 303 16.35 14.31 18.05
CA ASP A 303 17.38 13.60 18.81
C ASP A 303 18.52 13.22 17.83
N PRO A 304 19.72 13.83 17.90
CA PRO A 304 20.18 14.81 18.89
C PRO A 304 19.46 16.17 18.79
N PRO A 305 19.45 16.99 19.87
CA PRO A 305 18.77 18.28 19.88
C PRO A 305 19.28 19.21 18.78
N PRO A 306 18.41 20.05 18.18
CA PRO A 306 18.78 20.93 17.08
C PRO A 306 19.83 21.94 17.52
N LYS A 307 20.74 22.34 16.62
CA LYS A 307 21.78 23.33 16.92
C LYS A 307 21.19 24.68 17.35
N ASP A 308 21.96 25.40 18.15
CA ASP A 308 21.65 26.78 18.53
C ASP A 308 21.58 27.67 17.29
N GLU A 309 20.50 28.45 17.17
CA GLU A 309 20.22 29.24 15.96
C GLU A 309 21.39 30.18 15.61
N GLN A 310 22.01 30.80 16.63
CA GLN A 310 23.13 31.72 16.41
C GLN A 310 24.38 31.03 15.88
N GLU A 311 24.64 29.78 16.27
CA GLU A 311 25.78 29.01 15.77
C GLU A 311 25.59 28.70 14.28
N VAL A 312 24.38 28.25 13.91
CA VAL A 312 24.04 27.94 12.52
C VAL A 312 24.12 29.18 11.65
N LEU A 313 23.55 30.31 12.10
CA LEU A 313 23.56 31.56 11.37
C LEU A 313 24.98 32.11 11.18
N ARG A 314 25.85 32.00 12.20
CA ARG A 314 27.28 32.35 12.05
C ARG A 314 27.99 31.44 11.04
N GLY A 315 27.66 30.15 10.99
CA GLY A 315 28.23 29.24 10.00
C GLY A 315 27.80 29.55 8.56
N ILE A 316 26.61 30.12 8.37
CA ILE A 316 26.07 30.46 7.05
C ILE A 316 26.58 31.83 6.58
N TYR A 317 26.48 32.86 7.41
CA TYR A 317 26.82 34.23 7.04
C TYR A 317 28.25 34.65 7.44
N GLY A 318 28.90 33.94 8.36
CA GLY A 318 30.20 34.33 8.93
C GLY A 318 31.44 33.86 8.15
N GLN A 319 31.27 33.11 7.06
CA GLN A 319 32.38 32.69 6.18
C GLN A 319 32.72 33.71 5.08
N SER A 320 32.03 34.85 5.01
CA SER A 320 32.30 35.90 4.01
C SER A 320 33.52 36.79 4.34
N ALA A 321 34.32 36.45 5.35
CA ALA A 321 35.55 37.15 5.69
C ALA A 321 36.75 36.18 5.66
N THR A 322 37.25 35.88 4.47
CA THR A 322 38.60 35.31 4.30
C THR A 322 39.65 36.39 4.61
N PRO A 323 40.52 36.21 5.63
CA PRO A 323 41.62 37.12 5.89
C PRO A 323 42.78 36.73 4.96
N ALA A 324 42.87 37.32 3.77
CA ALA A 324 43.96 37.06 2.84
C ALA A 324 44.79 38.29 2.46
N GLU A 325 44.51 39.49 2.99
CA GLU A 325 45.24 40.71 2.57
C GLU A 325 45.55 41.70 3.72
N ALA A 326 45.73 41.23 4.96
CA ALA A 326 46.04 42.12 6.08
C ALA A 326 47.10 41.57 7.03
N GLU A 327 48.23 41.10 6.52
CA GLU A 327 49.45 40.95 7.32
C GLU A 327 50.66 41.47 6.55
N GLU A 328 50.64 42.77 6.22
CA GLU A 328 51.86 43.51 5.97
C GLU A 328 51.68 44.99 6.36
N GLN A 329 51.56 45.26 7.67
CA GLN A 329 52.18 46.43 8.30
C GLN A 329 51.98 46.47 9.83
N ALA A 330 53.12 46.61 10.49
CA ALA A 330 53.35 47.26 11.78
C ALA A 330 52.92 46.55 13.07
N GLY A 331 53.91 45.90 13.68
CA GLY A 331 53.99 45.81 15.13
C GLY A 331 54.42 47.15 15.76
N ALA A 332 53.87 47.46 16.93
CA ALA A 332 54.58 47.96 18.11
C ALA A 332 53.60 48.17 19.28
N ALA A 333 54.02 47.70 20.45
CA ALA A 333 53.37 47.67 21.75
C ALA A 333 52.54 48.91 22.17
N GLN A 334 51.38 48.68 22.82
CA GLN A 334 51.20 49.07 24.24
C GLN A 334 49.93 48.46 24.89
N ARG A 335 50.14 47.83 26.05
CA ARG A 335 49.14 47.33 26.98
C ARG A 335 48.30 48.48 27.56
N GLN A 336 46.97 48.46 27.37
CA GLN A 336 46.01 48.96 28.37
C GLN A 336 44.70 48.13 28.35
N ARG A 337 44.10 48.07 29.55
CA ARG A 337 42.91 47.34 30.04
C ARG A 337 41.71 47.14 29.09
N PRO A 338 40.84 46.14 29.38
CA PRO A 338 39.74 45.76 28.51
C PRO A 338 38.61 46.80 28.58
N PRO A 339 38.11 47.32 27.44
CA PRO A 339 36.79 47.91 27.42
C PRO A 339 35.79 46.76 27.37
N ARG A 340 35.13 46.56 28.50
CA ARG A 340 33.90 45.81 28.69
C ARG A 340 32.79 46.50 27.89
N ASN A 341 32.77 46.30 26.57
CA ASN A 341 31.66 46.69 25.69
C ASN A 341 31.30 45.50 24.80
N ALA A 342 30.61 44.53 25.39
CA ALA A 342 29.68 43.69 24.65
C ALA A 342 28.53 44.59 24.18
N ALA A 343 28.72 45.25 23.04
CA ALA A 343 27.70 46.04 22.39
C ALA A 343 27.56 45.56 20.95
N THR A 344 26.43 44.87 20.73
CA THR A 344 25.76 44.62 19.46
C THR A 344 26.55 43.87 18.39
N ALA A 345 26.72 42.56 18.58
CA ALA A 345 26.59 41.66 17.43
C ALA A 345 25.19 41.91 16.84
N ALA A 346 25.11 42.48 15.64
CA ALA A 346 23.87 42.58 14.89
C ALA A 346 23.22 41.19 14.91
N ALA A 347 22.03 41.08 15.51
CA ALA A 347 21.33 39.80 15.60
C ALA A 347 21.09 39.31 14.17
N LEU A 348 21.87 38.33 13.72
CA LEU A 348 21.71 37.71 12.41
C LEU A 348 20.26 37.23 12.33
N VAL A 349 19.53 37.70 11.31
CA VAL A 349 18.10 37.43 11.19
C VAL A 349 17.91 36.01 10.66
N ARG A 350 17.00 35.26 11.31
CA ARG A 350 16.60 33.92 10.86
C ARG A 350 16.02 34.01 9.43
N PRO A 351 16.50 33.20 8.47
CA PRO A 351 15.90 33.14 7.15
C PRO A 351 14.44 32.66 7.25
N ARG A 352 13.55 33.27 6.49
CA ARG A 352 12.13 32.94 6.48
C ARG A 352 11.85 31.81 5.49
N PRO A 353 10.82 30.97 5.73
CA PRO A 353 10.37 30.02 4.74
C PRO A 353 9.94 30.76 3.46
N PRO A 354 10.24 30.23 2.28
CA PRO A 354 9.78 30.79 1.02
C PRO A 354 8.25 30.81 0.97
N GLU A 355 7.67 31.96 0.64
CA GLU A 355 6.23 32.17 0.55
C GLU A 355 5.70 32.00 -0.89
N VAL A 356 6.52 32.29 -1.91
CA VAL A 356 6.12 32.23 -3.32
C VAL A 356 7.30 31.77 -4.16
N TYR A 357 7.05 30.80 -5.04
CA TYR A 357 7.99 30.35 -6.07
C TYR A 357 7.53 30.72 -7.48
N PRO A 358 8.44 30.68 -8.48
CA PRO A 358 8.05 30.61 -9.88
C PRO A 358 7.06 29.46 -10.15
N PRO A 359 6.25 29.55 -11.22
CA PRO A 359 5.38 28.46 -11.62
C PRO A 359 6.20 27.19 -11.87
N VAL A 360 5.70 26.02 -11.44
CA VAL A 360 6.44 24.74 -11.50
C VAL A 360 6.85 24.37 -12.93
N GLU A 361 6.15 24.87 -13.95
CA GLU A 361 6.53 24.70 -15.35
C GLU A 361 7.89 25.31 -15.68
N ALA A 362 8.27 26.40 -15.00
CA ALA A 362 9.57 27.02 -15.19
C ALA A 362 10.71 26.06 -14.81
N LEU A 363 10.51 25.18 -13.82
CA LEU A 363 11.53 24.21 -13.39
C LEU A 363 11.95 23.26 -14.51
N TRP A 364 11.00 22.78 -15.32
CA TRP A 364 11.27 21.78 -16.35
C TRP A 364 11.29 22.33 -17.79
N ARG A 365 10.62 23.45 -18.06
CA ARG A 365 10.59 24.09 -19.39
C ARG A 365 11.72 25.09 -19.64
N CYS A 366 12.30 25.69 -18.60
CA CYS A 366 13.37 26.67 -18.76
C CYS A 366 14.75 26.01 -18.69
N ALA A 367 15.69 26.46 -19.51
CA ALA A 367 17.04 25.86 -19.58
C ALA A 367 17.87 26.23 -18.34
N GLU A 368 17.61 27.40 -17.79
CA GLU A 368 18.23 27.98 -16.59
C GLU A 368 18.04 27.07 -15.35
N ASN A 369 16.97 26.29 -15.32
CA ASN A 369 16.64 25.37 -14.23
C ASN A 369 17.12 23.93 -14.46
N GLU A 370 17.78 23.62 -15.58
CA GLU A 370 18.15 22.22 -15.91
C GLU A 370 19.04 21.58 -14.83
N ALA A 371 20.01 22.34 -14.30
CA ALA A 371 20.88 21.86 -13.23
C ALA A 371 20.09 21.52 -11.95
N LEU A 372 19.14 22.38 -11.57
CA LEU A 372 18.29 22.17 -10.39
C LEU A 372 17.32 20.99 -10.59
N LEU A 373 16.78 20.84 -11.80
CA LEU A 373 15.95 19.70 -12.18
C LEU A 373 16.72 18.38 -12.06
N ARG A 374 17.97 18.33 -12.52
CA ARG A 374 18.84 17.16 -12.37
C ARG A 374 19.11 16.84 -10.91
N VAL A 375 19.38 17.85 -10.08
CA VAL A 375 19.55 17.70 -8.63
C VAL A 375 18.28 17.12 -7.97
N LEU A 376 17.11 17.60 -8.36
CA LEU A 376 15.84 17.10 -7.84
C LEU A 376 15.62 15.62 -8.18
N VAL A 377 15.75 15.26 -9.46
CA VAL A 377 15.58 13.87 -9.92
C VAL A 377 16.63 12.96 -9.27
N PHE A 378 17.87 13.43 -9.15
CA PHE A 378 18.92 12.70 -8.45
C PHE A 378 18.57 12.47 -6.97
N GLY A 379 18.06 13.48 -6.28
CA GLY A 379 17.68 13.42 -4.87
C GLY A 379 16.65 12.32 -4.59
N GLU A 380 15.58 12.29 -5.38
CA GLU A 380 14.52 11.28 -5.30
C GLU A 380 15.00 9.86 -5.65
N LEU A 381 16.06 9.73 -6.47
CA LEU A 381 16.59 8.43 -6.89
C LEU A 381 17.74 7.92 -6.02
N ASN A 382 18.45 8.76 -5.26
CA ASN A 382 19.73 8.35 -4.67
C ASN A 382 19.89 8.70 -3.20
N LEU A 383 19.20 9.72 -2.69
CA LEU A 383 19.39 10.19 -1.32
C LEU A 383 18.49 9.46 -0.29
N LEU A 384 17.93 8.32 -0.65
CA LEU A 384 17.04 7.53 0.21
C LEU A 384 17.83 6.46 0.95
N VAL A 385 17.69 6.44 2.27
CA VAL A 385 18.42 5.56 3.18
C VAL A 385 17.41 4.83 4.07
N SER A 386 17.72 3.60 4.47
CA SER A 386 16.85 2.75 5.28
C SER A 386 16.81 3.13 6.77
N GLU A 387 17.08 4.37 7.12
CA GLU A 387 16.99 4.85 8.51
C GLU A 387 15.54 5.15 8.88
N ASP A 388 15.17 4.92 10.15
CA ASP A 388 13.87 5.35 10.65
C ASP A 388 13.94 6.83 11.07
N PRO A 389 13.33 7.76 10.32
CA PRO A 389 13.40 9.18 10.62
C PRO A 389 12.72 9.52 11.94
N PHE A 390 11.87 8.64 12.49
CA PHE A 390 11.18 8.86 13.75
C PHE A 390 12.05 8.56 14.98
N VAL A 391 13.23 7.97 14.80
CA VAL A 391 14.26 7.97 15.85
C VAL A 391 14.80 9.39 16.03
N ARG A 392 15.06 10.08 14.91
CA ARG A 392 15.56 11.46 14.91
C ARG A 392 14.46 12.48 15.22
N PHE A 393 13.26 12.30 14.68
CA PHE A 393 12.11 13.20 14.88
C PHE A 393 10.93 12.44 15.51
N PRO A 394 10.99 12.12 16.81
CA PRO A 394 9.97 11.29 17.47
C PRO A 394 8.58 11.91 17.44
N ASN A 395 8.49 13.24 17.60
CA ASN A 395 7.22 13.97 17.63
C ASN A 395 6.55 14.05 16.25
N ALA A 396 7.33 13.97 15.16
CA ALA A 396 6.79 14.04 13.80
C ALA A 396 6.02 12.77 13.37
N ARG A 397 6.20 11.64 14.07
CA ARG A 397 5.60 10.35 13.69
C ARG A 397 4.07 10.41 13.60
N ALA A 398 3.42 11.02 14.59
CA ALA A 398 1.96 11.12 14.66
C ALA A 398 1.36 12.08 13.62
N HIS A 399 2.18 12.99 13.06
CA HIS A 399 1.77 13.92 12.02
C HIS A 399 1.93 13.33 10.62
N LEU A 400 2.99 12.55 10.40
CA LEU A 400 3.30 11.94 9.11
C LEU A 400 2.60 10.60 8.90
N THR A 401 2.46 9.83 9.97
CA THR A 401 1.80 8.53 9.99
C THR A 401 0.69 8.55 11.03
N ARG A 402 -0.21 7.56 10.99
CA ARG A 402 -1.30 7.50 11.96
C ARG A 402 -0.73 7.40 13.39
N PRO A 403 -1.26 8.17 14.36
CA PRO A 403 -0.83 8.05 15.75
C PRO A 403 -1.12 6.64 16.27
N SER A 404 -0.32 6.20 17.24
CA SER A 404 -0.61 4.95 17.96
C SER A 404 -1.97 5.08 18.66
N ALA A 405 -2.81 4.04 18.55
CA ALA A 405 -4.09 4.01 19.25
C ALA A 405 -3.96 4.03 20.78
N ALA A 406 -2.77 3.69 21.30
CA ALA A 406 -2.42 3.78 22.71
C ALA A 406 -1.84 5.14 23.11
N ALA A 407 -1.42 5.97 22.14
CA ALA A 407 -0.87 7.29 22.42
C ALA A 407 -2.01 8.28 22.75
N PRO A 408 -1.87 9.09 23.81
CA PRO A 408 -2.80 10.17 24.08
C PRO A 408 -2.74 11.18 22.92
N VAL A 409 -3.88 11.52 22.33
CA VAL A 409 -3.97 12.53 21.26
C VAL A 409 -3.48 13.87 21.83
N PRO A 410 -2.37 14.43 21.33
CA PRO A 410 -1.98 15.79 21.69
C PRO A 410 -2.98 16.73 21.01
N GLY A 411 -3.90 17.30 21.79
CA GLY A 411 -4.97 18.15 21.27
C GLY A 411 -6.33 18.03 21.95
N SER A 412 -6.49 17.17 22.97
CA SER A 412 -7.69 17.19 23.83
C SER A 412 -7.45 17.79 25.22
N SER A 413 -6.35 18.53 25.42
CA SER A 413 -6.32 19.55 26.47
C SER A 413 -7.06 20.77 25.92
N THR A 414 -8.31 20.92 26.32
CA THR A 414 -8.96 22.23 26.35
C THR A 414 -8.17 23.09 27.33
N ASP A 415 -7.06 23.69 26.86
CA ASP A 415 -6.43 24.79 27.57
C ASP A 415 -7.40 25.96 27.52
N ALA A 416 -8.00 26.19 28.69
CA ALA A 416 -8.74 27.40 28.99
C ALA A 416 -7.77 28.58 28.83
N ALA A 417 -7.86 29.27 27.70
CA ALA A 417 -7.28 30.58 27.53
C ALA A 417 -7.94 31.53 28.54
N GLU A 418 -7.21 31.87 29.60
CA GLU A 418 -7.53 32.98 30.49
C GLU A 418 -7.56 34.29 29.70
N GLY A 419 -8.76 34.82 29.47
CA GLY A 419 -8.98 36.22 29.12
C GLY A 419 -9.47 36.99 30.36
N PRO A 420 -8.84 38.12 30.75
CA PRO A 420 -9.27 38.88 31.91
C PRO A 420 -10.38 39.85 31.50
N ARG A 421 -11.61 39.64 31.99
CA ARG A 421 -12.61 40.70 32.18
C ARG A 421 -13.76 40.17 33.04
N GLY A 422 -13.90 40.78 34.21
CA GLY A 422 -14.82 40.34 35.26
C GLY A 422 -16.29 40.60 34.94
N LEU A 423 -17.14 39.82 35.61
CA LEU A 423 -18.31 40.30 36.34
C LEU A 423 -18.82 39.20 37.29
N GLN A 424 -18.68 39.54 38.56
CA GLN A 424 -19.30 39.09 39.81
C GLN A 424 -20.63 38.28 39.82
N TYR A 425 -20.66 37.32 40.77
CA TYR A 425 -21.79 36.75 41.57
C TYR A 425 -22.68 35.59 41.04
N ARG A 426 -22.45 34.36 41.57
CA ARG A 426 -23.28 33.71 42.64
C ARG A 426 -22.64 32.40 43.14
N PRO A 427 -22.54 32.14 44.46
CA PRO A 427 -21.93 30.93 45.02
C PRO A 427 -22.97 29.84 45.31
N GLY A 428 -22.71 28.60 44.90
CA GLY A 428 -23.52 27.46 45.32
C GLY A 428 -23.39 26.21 44.45
N SER A 429 -22.21 25.57 44.40
CA SER A 429 -22.06 24.12 44.19
C SER A 429 -20.59 23.69 44.31
N PRO A 430 -20.31 22.49 44.84
CA PRO A 430 -18.96 22.08 45.21
C PRO A 430 -18.12 21.71 43.97
N ARG A 431 -16.91 22.28 43.93
CA ARG A 431 -15.69 21.84 43.22
C ARG A 431 -15.90 20.85 42.06
N ARG A 432 -15.99 21.37 40.84
CA ARG A 432 -15.59 20.64 39.63
C ARG A 432 -14.07 20.50 39.63
N SER A 433 -13.59 19.28 39.82
CA SER A 433 -12.20 18.89 39.60
C SER A 433 -12.00 18.62 38.11
N ASP A 434 -11.00 19.27 37.51
CA ASP A 434 -10.29 18.95 36.27
C ASP A 434 -11.09 18.34 35.10
N GLY A 435 -11.66 19.22 34.28
CA GLY A 435 -11.57 19.29 32.80
C GLY A 435 -11.63 18.07 31.87
N GLY A 436 -11.88 16.84 32.34
CA GLY A 436 -11.98 15.65 31.49
C GLY A 436 -13.42 15.18 31.33
N VAL A 437 -13.90 15.05 30.09
CA VAL A 437 -15.18 14.38 29.78
C VAL A 437 -15.04 12.89 30.14
N THR A 438 -15.85 12.38 31.08
CA THR A 438 -15.76 10.97 31.53
C THR A 438 -16.42 10.02 30.53
N LEU A 439 -16.04 8.73 30.51
CA LEU A 439 -16.64 7.76 29.60
C LEU A 439 -18.15 7.64 29.84
N ALA A 440 -18.58 7.68 31.10
CA ALA A 440 -20.00 7.68 31.45
C ALA A 440 -20.76 8.87 30.84
N SER A 441 -20.14 10.05 30.78
CA SER A 441 -20.73 11.24 30.15
C SER A 441 -20.87 11.09 28.63
N ILE A 442 -19.87 10.51 27.95
CA ILE A 442 -19.94 10.21 26.50
C ILE A 442 -21.06 9.19 26.21
N ILE A 443 -21.22 8.18 27.07
CA ILE A 443 -22.33 7.22 26.94
C ILE A 443 -23.67 7.93 27.15
N ALA A 444 -23.77 8.84 28.11
CA ALA A 444 -24.98 9.61 28.34
C ALA A 444 -25.34 10.49 27.13
N GLU A 445 -24.36 11.14 26.50
CA GLU A 445 -24.55 11.89 25.26
C GLU A 445 -25.08 11.01 24.12
N LYS A 446 -24.47 9.83 23.89
CA LYS A 446 -24.93 8.89 22.86
C LYS A 446 -26.31 8.30 23.14
N ARG A 447 -26.67 8.12 24.41
CA ARG A 447 -28.02 7.67 24.82
C ARG A 447 -29.08 8.76 24.58
N GLY A 448 -28.66 10.01 24.52
CA GLY A 448 -29.55 11.16 24.44
C GLY A 448 -30.49 11.27 25.64
N HIS A 449 -31.45 12.18 25.54
CA HIS A 449 -32.42 12.43 26.61
C HIS A 449 -33.64 11.48 26.57
N LEU A 450 -33.78 10.65 25.53
CA LEU A 450 -34.90 9.71 25.35
C LEU A 450 -34.77 8.42 26.17
N LEU A 451 -33.56 8.10 26.61
CA LEU A 451 -33.29 6.96 27.48
C LEU A 451 -32.96 7.44 28.88
N ALA A 452 -33.36 6.67 29.90
CA ALA A 452 -33.01 6.98 31.28
C ALA A 452 -31.48 7.13 31.44
N PRO A 453 -31.01 8.10 32.24
CA PRO A 453 -29.59 8.27 32.50
C PRO A 453 -29.03 7.01 33.17
N LEU A 454 -27.74 6.76 32.96
CA LEU A 454 -27.05 5.68 33.67
C LEU A 454 -27.18 5.90 35.18
N SER A 455 -27.45 4.82 35.93
CA SER A 455 -27.41 4.91 37.38
C SER A 455 -26.00 5.31 37.83
N ARG A 456 -25.90 6.09 38.92
CA ARG A 456 -24.60 6.59 39.40
C ARG A 456 -23.60 5.46 39.66
N ASN A 457 -24.07 4.29 40.12
CA ASN A 457 -23.22 3.11 40.33
C ASN A 457 -22.69 2.53 39.02
N VAL A 458 -23.51 2.49 37.96
CA VAL A 458 -23.05 2.04 36.63
C VAL A 458 -22.08 3.06 36.03
N ALA A 459 -22.35 4.36 36.20
CA ALA A 459 -21.45 5.42 35.75
C ALA A 459 -20.07 5.32 36.42
N THR A 460 -20.01 5.14 37.75
CA THR A 460 -18.73 4.96 38.46
C THR A 460 -18.00 3.68 38.08
N MET A 461 -18.71 2.57 37.83
CA MET A 461 -18.11 1.33 37.32
C MET A 461 -17.53 1.50 35.91
N VAL A 462 -18.26 2.19 35.02
CA VAL A 462 -17.80 2.49 33.66
C VAL A 462 -16.55 3.37 33.69
N ASP A 463 -16.53 4.41 34.53
CA ASP A 463 -15.38 5.29 34.66
C ASP A 463 -14.20 4.57 35.34
N GLY A 464 -14.47 3.66 36.29
CA GLY A 464 -13.48 2.74 36.84
C GLY A 464 -12.83 1.89 35.74
N ARG A 465 -13.64 1.31 34.85
CA ARG A 465 -13.14 0.54 33.70
C ARG A 465 -12.37 1.40 32.70
N ALA A 466 -12.79 2.63 32.45
CA ALA A 466 -12.07 3.56 31.58
C ALA A 466 -10.65 3.83 32.11
N ASN A 467 -10.51 4.03 33.42
CA ASN A 467 -9.21 4.20 34.06
C ASN A 467 -8.34 2.93 33.98
N ASP A 468 -8.93 1.75 34.16
CA ASP A 468 -8.20 0.48 33.99
C ASP A 468 -7.70 0.29 32.55
N VAL A 469 -8.54 0.59 31.55
CA VAL A 469 -8.15 0.53 30.13
C VAL A 469 -7.03 1.54 29.83
N ARG A 470 -7.11 2.75 30.36
CA ARG A 470 -6.05 3.76 30.23
C ARG A 470 -4.71 3.26 30.81
N ARG A 471 -4.74 2.62 31.98
CA ARG A 471 -3.54 2.01 32.60
C ARG A 471 -2.97 0.88 31.73
N LEU A 472 -3.84 0.05 31.13
CA LEU A 472 -3.41 -1.01 30.22
C LEU A 472 -2.75 -0.43 28.95
N GLN A 473 -3.34 0.60 28.34
CA GLN A 473 -2.77 1.27 27.17
C GLN A 473 -1.37 1.84 27.47
N GLN A 474 -1.23 2.56 28.59
CA GLN A 474 0.06 3.12 29.02
C GLN A 474 1.11 2.04 29.32
N ARG A 475 0.68 0.89 29.86
CA ARG A 475 1.56 -0.23 30.17
C ARG A 475 2.09 -0.91 28.90
N TYR A 476 1.23 -1.17 27.93
CA TYR A 476 1.55 -2.01 26.78
C TYR A 476 2.08 -1.25 25.55
N GLU A 477 1.97 0.08 25.48
CA GLU A 477 2.39 0.86 24.30
C GLU A 477 3.82 0.53 23.79
N ARG A 478 4.80 0.46 24.68
CA ARG A 478 6.19 0.15 24.33
C ARG A 478 6.41 -1.34 24.04
N GLU A 479 5.73 -2.20 24.79
CA GLU A 479 5.85 -3.65 24.64
C GLU A 479 5.23 -4.11 23.31
N ASP A 480 4.05 -3.59 22.95
CA ASP A 480 3.35 -3.90 21.70
C ASP A 480 4.14 -3.43 20.48
N THR A 481 4.72 -2.23 20.53
CA THR A 481 5.52 -1.70 19.41
C THR A 481 6.80 -2.51 19.17
N ALA A 482 7.55 -2.81 20.24
CA ALA A 482 8.78 -3.60 20.15
C ALA A 482 8.50 -5.07 19.78
N SER A 483 7.48 -5.69 20.40
CA SER A 483 7.09 -7.07 20.11
C SER A 483 6.55 -7.22 18.70
N PHE A 484 5.80 -6.24 18.18
CA PHE A 484 5.31 -6.26 16.80
C PHE A 484 6.44 -6.13 15.78
N GLN A 485 7.41 -5.25 16.00
CA GLN A 485 8.60 -5.18 15.13
C GLN A 485 9.41 -6.48 15.17
N LYS A 486 9.55 -7.11 16.35
CA LYS A 486 10.20 -8.41 16.51
C LYS A 486 9.42 -9.53 15.79
N LEU A 487 8.10 -9.52 15.89
CA LEU A 487 7.20 -10.45 15.20
C LEU A 487 7.34 -10.32 13.69
N LEU A 488 7.33 -9.10 13.16
CA LEU A 488 7.51 -8.81 11.74
C LEU A 488 8.88 -9.25 11.22
N ARG A 489 9.95 -9.13 12.00
CA ARG A 489 11.29 -9.61 11.59
C ARG A 489 11.40 -11.15 11.60
N GLY A 490 10.53 -11.82 12.36
CA GLY A 490 10.54 -13.26 12.54
C GLY A 490 11.71 -13.70 13.43
N GLY A 491 11.42 -14.31 14.58
CA GLY A 491 12.39 -15.24 15.16
C GLY A 491 12.50 -16.45 14.22
N ALA A 492 13.68 -17.09 14.14
CA ALA A 492 13.93 -18.24 13.25
C ALA A 492 12.84 -19.34 13.31
N GLN A 493 12.18 -19.52 14.45
CA GLN A 493 11.09 -20.48 14.65
C GLN A 493 9.73 -20.05 14.05
N ALA A 494 9.41 -18.75 13.97
CA ALA A 494 8.12 -18.27 13.46
C ALA A 494 8.04 -18.22 11.93
N ALA A 495 9.21 -18.10 11.27
CA ALA A 495 9.32 -18.15 9.81
C ALA A 495 9.17 -19.59 9.25
N GLU A 496 9.53 -20.61 10.05
CA GLU A 496 9.41 -22.02 9.65
C GLU A 496 7.97 -22.55 9.75
N GLU A 497 7.20 -22.12 10.76
CA GLU A 497 5.85 -22.66 10.97
C GLU A 497 4.78 -22.04 10.05
N ASN A 498 4.84 -20.73 9.75
CA ASN A 498 3.88 -20.07 8.86
C ASN A 498 4.44 -18.77 8.21
N PRO A 499 5.28 -18.86 7.16
CA PRO A 499 5.91 -17.70 6.53
C PRO A 499 4.92 -16.70 5.88
N GLY A 500 3.67 -17.11 5.65
CA GLY A 500 2.62 -16.28 5.06
C GLY A 500 1.76 -15.49 6.05
N LEU A 501 1.95 -15.66 7.37
CA LEU A 501 1.04 -15.07 8.36
C LEU A 501 1.28 -13.57 8.61
N TYR A 502 2.54 -13.13 8.47
CA TYR A 502 2.97 -11.74 8.63
C TYR A 502 3.79 -11.29 7.41
N SER A 503 3.15 -11.27 6.24
CA SER A 503 3.76 -10.83 5.00
C SER A 503 2.89 -9.76 4.33
N ALA A 504 3.53 -8.64 3.98
CA ALA A 504 2.95 -7.58 3.18
C ALA A 504 3.94 -7.17 2.09
N TYR A 505 3.53 -6.26 1.20
CA TYR A 505 4.42 -5.68 0.22
C TYR A 505 5.47 -4.75 0.87
N SER A 506 5.08 -3.98 1.90
CA SER A 506 5.85 -2.82 2.39
C SER A 506 5.94 -2.67 3.92
N ASP A 507 5.94 -3.76 4.68
CA ASP A 507 6.09 -3.73 6.15
C ASP A 507 7.56 -3.70 6.60
N TRP A 508 8.31 -2.69 6.15
CA TRP A 508 9.71 -2.51 6.53
C TRP A 508 9.84 -1.84 7.91
N SER A 509 11.00 -2.01 8.55
CA SER A 509 11.30 -1.28 9.80
C SER A 509 11.73 0.18 9.57
N TYR A 510 11.90 0.59 8.31
CA TYR A 510 12.30 1.93 7.91
C TYR A 510 11.17 2.62 7.18
N PHE A 511 11.20 3.96 7.16
CA PHE A 511 10.22 4.76 6.43
C PHE A 511 10.72 5.01 5.00
N ASN A 512 9.85 4.79 4.01
CA ASN A 512 10.14 5.11 2.62
C ASN A 512 9.08 6.10 2.08
N PRO A 513 9.43 7.38 1.81
CA PRO A 513 8.49 8.36 1.28
C PRO A 513 8.05 8.05 -0.17
N ARG A 514 8.72 7.12 -0.85
CA ARG A 514 8.43 6.67 -2.21
C ARG A 514 7.78 5.29 -2.27
N ALA A 515 7.36 4.75 -1.13
CA ALA A 515 6.66 3.47 -1.06
C ALA A 515 5.52 3.42 -2.08
N VAL A 516 5.53 2.39 -2.91
CA VAL A 516 4.55 2.14 -3.95
C VAL A 516 3.22 1.81 -3.30
N ARG A 517 2.15 2.30 -3.92
CA ARG A 517 0.78 2.00 -3.49
C ARG A 517 0.53 0.50 -3.53
N ALA A 518 -0.01 -0.05 -2.45
CA ALA A 518 -0.24 -1.50 -2.33
C ALA A 518 -1.14 -2.04 -3.45
N GLU A 519 -2.05 -1.21 -3.97
CA GLU A 519 -2.96 -1.55 -5.07
C GLU A 519 -2.21 -1.85 -6.37
N GLU A 520 -1.11 -1.13 -6.66
CA GLU A 520 -0.32 -1.35 -7.88
C GLU A 520 0.32 -2.74 -7.86
N ARG A 521 0.89 -3.12 -6.72
CA ARG A 521 1.45 -4.47 -6.52
C ARG A 521 0.36 -5.55 -6.52
N ASP A 522 -0.78 -5.29 -5.90
CA ASP A 522 -1.91 -6.23 -5.89
C ASP A 522 -2.47 -6.51 -7.29
N VAL A 523 -2.58 -5.48 -8.15
CA VAL A 523 -3.01 -5.67 -9.54
C VAL A 523 -2.07 -6.61 -10.28
N LEU A 524 -0.75 -6.40 -10.16
CA LEU A 524 0.25 -7.29 -10.78
C LEU A 524 0.19 -8.70 -10.21
N SER A 525 0.06 -8.84 -8.88
CA SER A 525 -0.09 -10.14 -8.21
C SER A 525 -1.34 -10.90 -8.68
N ARG A 526 -2.49 -10.23 -8.79
CA ARG A 526 -3.73 -10.85 -9.32
C ARG A 526 -3.58 -11.30 -10.76
N GLN A 527 -2.91 -10.50 -11.60
CA GLN A 527 -2.64 -10.87 -12.99
C GLN A 527 -1.68 -12.07 -13.07
N ALA A 528 -0.68 -12.15 -12.20
CA ALA A 528 0.25 -13.26 -12.13
C ALA A 528 -0.45 -14.55 -11.67
N VAL A 529 -1.30 -14.49 -10.65
CA VAL A 529 -2.12 -15.64 -10.21
C VAL A 529 -3.05 -16.11 -11.33
N ALA A 530 -3.65 -15.20 -12.10
CA ALA A 530 -4.45 -15.57 -13.26
C ALA A 530 -3.61 -16.27 -14.34
N ALA A 531 -2.39 -15.77 -14.62
CA ALA A 531 -1.48 -16.40 -15.57
C ALA A 531 -1.00 -17.79 -15.11
N LEU A 532 -0.71 -17.96 -13.82
CA LEU A 532 -0.37 -19.26 -13.22
C LEU A 532 -1.51 -20.28 -13.41
N ARG A 533 -2.77 -19.87 -13.23
CA ARG A 533 -3.93 -20.74 -13.49
C ARG A 533 -4.02 -21.17 -14.96
N VAL A 534 -3.74 -20.26 -15.90
CA VAL A 534 -3.73 -20.59 -17.34
C VAL A 534 -2.58 -21.55 -17.67
N TYR A 535 -1.41 -21.35 -17.05
CA TYR A 535 -0.27 -22.25 -17.19
C TYR A 535 -0.61 -23.66 -16.69
N ASP A 536 -1.26 -23.77 -15.53
CA ASP A 536 -1.66 -25.05 -14.95
C ASP A 536 -2.73 -25.76 -15.81
N GLN A 537 -3.73 -25.02 -16.29
CA GLN A 537 -4.74 -25.54 -17.21
C GLN A 537 -4.13 -26.13 -18.49
N ALA A 538 -3.06 -25.53 -19.02
CA ALA A 538 -2.39 -26.04 -20.21
C ALA A 538 -1.79 -27.45 -20.01
N SER A 539 -1.47 -27.85 -18.78
CA SER A 539 -0.95 -29.19 -18.47
C SER A 539 -1.94 -30.29 -18.88
N GLN A 540 -3.25 -30.07 -18.70
CA GLN A 540 -4.30 -31.04 -19.05
C GLN A 540 -4.46 -31.24 -20.57
N ASP A 541 -4.01 -30.26 -21.35
CA ASP A 541 -4.05 -30.28 -22.81
C ASP A 541 -2.78 -30.87 -23.43
N ILE A 542 -1.63 -30.65 -22.79
CA ILE A 542 -0.33 -31.21 -23.22
C ILE A 542 -0.23 -32.69 -22.85
N TYR A 543 -0.65 -33.04 -21.65
CA TYR A 543 -0.58 -34.39 -21.11
C TYR A 543 -1.97 -35.06 -21.11
N ARG A 544 -1.99 -36.38 -20.94
CA ARG A 544 -3.22 -37.17 -20.77
C ARG A 544 -3.00 -38.31 -19.79
N VAL A 545 -4.06 -38.77 -19.14
CA VAL A 545 -4.06 -40.03 -18.41
C VAL A 545 -3.81 -41.23 -19.35
N GLY A 546 -3.40 -42.36 -18.79
CA GLY A 546 -3.21 -43.61 -19.54
C GLY A 546 -4.49 -44.06 -20.25
N LEU A 547 -4.35 -44.83 -21.34
CA LEU A 547 -5.50 -45.30 -22.11
C LEU A 547 -6.42 -46.19 -21.27
N GLU A 548 -5.83 -47.17 -20.56
CA GLU A 548 -6.56 -48.10 -19.70
C GLU A 548 -7.30 -47.37 -18.55
N GLU A 549 -6.69 -46.34 -17.99
CA GLU A 549 -7.32 -45.51 -16.95
C GLU A 549 -8.48 -44.68 -17.50
N ALA A 550 -8.34 -44.17 -18.73
CA ALA A 550 -9.43 -43.50 -19.42
C ALA A 550 -10.60 -44.46 -19.72
N GLU A 551 -10.33 -45.68 -20.18
CA GLU A 551 -11.34 -46.71 -20.41
C GLU A 551 -12.04 -47.13 -19.11
N ALA A 552 -11.27 -47.32 -18.04
CA ALA A 552 -11.80 -47.59 -16.70
C ALA A 552 -12.70 -46.44 -16.21
N SER A 553 -12.33 -45.18 -16.48
CA SER A 553 -13.15 -44.02 -16.12
C SER A 553 -14.47 -43.95 -16.91
N ILE A 554 -14.48 -44.40 -18.17
CA ILE A 554 -15.68 -44.41 -19.03
C ILE A 554 -16.65 -45.53 -18.63
N ALA A 555 -16.16 -46.58 -17.97
CA ALA A 555 -17.01 -47.65 -17.43
C ALA A 555 -18.06 -47.10 -16.43
N GLU A 556 -17.69 -46.08 -15.64
CA GLU A 556 -18.64 -45.33 -14.81
C GLU A 556 -19.25 -44.16 -15.60
N ARG A 557 -20.40 -44.40 -16.22
CA ARG A 557 -21.11 -43.32 -16.93
C ARG A 557 -21.67 -42.27 -15.96
N PRO A 558 -21.60 -40.97 -16.32
CA PRO A 558 -22.29 -39.93 -15.57
C PRO A 558 -23.80 -40.15 -15.70
N VAL A 559 -24.47 -40.42 -14.58
CA VAL A 559 -25.93 -40.59 -14.50
C VAL A 559 -26.51 -39.43 -13.71
N GLU A 560 -27.52 -38.78 -14.28
CA GLU A 560 -28.28 -37.70 -13.63
C GLU A 560 -28.87 -38.17 -12.29
N GLY A 561 -28.77 -37.34 -11.26
CA GLY A 561 -29.26 -37.65 -9.91
C GLY A 561 -28.40 -38.62 -9.09
N ARG A 562 -27.29 -39.16 -9.64
CA ARG A 562 -26.41 -40.09 -8.91
C ARG A 562 -24.96 -39.62 -8.82
N ASN A 563 -24.31 -39.41 -9.96
CA ASN A 563 -22.87 -39.12 -10.04
C ASN A 563 -22.57 -37.72 -10.60
N ASN A 564 -23.60 -36.97 -10.98
CA ASN A 564 -23.49 -35.57 -11.39
C ASN A 564 -23.77 -34.65 -10.20
N ALA A 565 -23.09 -33.50 -10.16
CA ALA A 565 -23.42 -32.46 -9.19
C ALA A 565 -24.87 -31.98 -9.39
N PRO A 566 -25.60 -31.66 -8.31
CA PRO A 566 -26.97 -31.17 -8.41
C PRO A 566 -27.01 -29.83 -9.16
N SER A 567 -28.14 -29.53 -9.81
CA SER A 567 -28.31 -28.27 -10.58
C SER A 567 -28.29 -27.01 -9.70
N TYR A 568 -28.55 -27.15 -8.40
CA TYR A 568 -28.64 -26.06 -7.42
C TYR A 568 -27.35 -25.87 -6.60
N VAL A 569 -26.18 -26.02 -7.23
CA VAL A 569 -24.89 -25.72 -6.58
C VAL A 569 -24.95 -24.32 -5.96
N PRO A 570 -24.45 -24.14 -4.71
CA PRO A 570 -24.46 -22.84 -4.07
C PRO A 570 -23.68 -21.84 -4.93
N THR A 571 -24.41 -20.89 -5.50
CA THR A 571 -23.87 -19.78 -6.28
C THR A 571 -24.59 -18.50 -5.87
N LEU A 572 -23.90 -17.36 -5.89
CA LEU A 572 -24.53 -16.10 -5.49
C LEU A 572 -25.80 -15.77 -6.33
N PRO A 573 -25.81 -15.94 -7.68
CA PRO A 573 -27.01 -15.70 -8.47
C PRO A 573 -28.19 -16.59 -8.09
N HIS A 574 -27.95 -17.86 -7.72
CA HIS A 574 -28.99 -18.78 -7.26
C HIS A 574 -29.71 -18.24 -6.01
N PHE A 575 -28.95 -17.79 -5.00
CA PHE A 575 -29.54 -17.20 -3.79
C PHE A 575 -30.20 -15.85 -4.05
N VAL A 576 -29.64 -15.01 -4.93
CA VAL A 576 -30.30 -13.74 -5.34
C VAL A 576 -31.64 -14.04 -6.01
N ALA A 577 -31.69 -15.04 -6.90
CA ALA A 577 -32.93 -15.45 -7.55
C ALA A 577 -33.93 -16.03 -6.54
N GLN A 578 -33.51 -16.86 -5.59
CA GLN A 578 -34.37 -17.38 -4.54
C GLN A 578 -35.00 -16.27 -3.68
N VAL A 579 -34.24 -15.25 -3.30
CA VAL A 579 -34.75 -14.11 -2.53
C VAL A 579 -35.66 -13.23 -3.40
N LYS A 580 -35.26 -12.89 -4.63
CA LYS A 580 -36.08 -12.08 -5.56
C LYS A 580 -37.35 -12.78 -6.03
N LYS A 581 -37.38 -14.12 -6.04
CA LYS A 581 -38.57 -14.92 -6.37
C LYS A 581 -39.69 -14.73 -5.35
N ASP A 582 -39.39 -14.23 -4.16
CA ASP A 582 -40.41 -13.90 -3.18
C ASP A 582 -41.38 -12.85 -3.73
N THR A 583 -42.68 -13.13 -3.56
CA THR A 583 -43.76 -12.32 -4.15
C THR A 583 -43.72 -10.89 -3.66
N HIS A 584 -43.38 -10.65 -2.39
CA HIS A 584 -43.38 -9.31 -1.81
C HIS A 584 -42.16 -8.52 -2.26
N ILE A 585 -41.00 -9.17 -2.34
CA ILE A 585 -39.77 -8.53 -2.84
C ILE A 585 -39.92 -8.18 -4.33
N SER A 586 -40.43 -9.11 -5.13
CA SER A 586 -40.69 -8.88 -6.55
C SER A 586 -41.69 -7.74 -6.75
N PHE A 587 -42.79 -7.74 -5.99
CA PHE A 587 -43.81 -6.70 -6.07
C PHE A 587 -43.26 -5.32 -5.67
N LEU A 588 -42.51 -5.23 -4.56
CA LEU A 588 -41.88 -3.98 -4.16
C LEU A 588 -40.89 -3.47 -5.21
N GLY A 589 -40.05 -4.35 -5.77
CA GLY A 589 -39.02 -3.97 -6.73
C GLY A 589 -39.54 -3.58 -8.12
N HIS A 590 -40.70 -4.09 -8.54
CA HIS A 590 -41.25 -3.87 -9.89
C HIS A 590 -42.49 -2.98 -9.94
N VAL A 591 -43.28 -2.89 -8.87
CA VAL A 591 -44.61 -2.26 -8.90
C VAL A 591 -44.75 -1.14 -7.89
N ALA A 592 -44.37 -1.37 -6.63
CA ALA A 592 -44.73 -0.45 -5.54
C ALA A 592 -43.70 0.67 -5.31
N LEU A 593 -42.39 0.39 -5.44
CA LEU A 593 -41.38 1.42 -5.23
C LEU A 593 -41.31 2.36 -6.45
N PRO A 594 -41.28 3.69 -6.24
CA PRO A 594 -41.24 4.65 -7.33
C PRO A 594 -39.96 4.50 -8.14
N GLU A 595 -40.08 4.54 -9.47
CA GLU A 595 -38.91 4.62 -10.35
C GLU A 595 -38.45 6.08 -10.44
N GLU A 596 -37.21 6.37 -10.04
CA GLU A 596 -36.58 7.68 -10.25
C GLU A 596 -36.20 7.86 -11.73
N TYR A 597 -37.19 7.97 -12.61
CA TYR A 597 -36.98 8.47 -13.97
C TYR A 597 -37.25 9.98 -14.00
N GLY A 598 -36.18 10.79 -13.93
CA GLY A 598 -36.23 12.21 -14.29
C GLY A 598 -36.52 13.24 -13.18
N GLY A 599 -36.46 12.86 -11.90
CA GLY A 599 -36.53 13.80 -10.77
C GLY A 599 -35.16 14.39 -10.42
N SER A 600 -35.07 15.72 -10.35
CA SER A 600 -33.88 16.51 -9.98
C SER A 600 -33.01 15.88 -8.88
N ALA A 601 -31.70 15.85 -9.12
CA ALA A 601 -30.61 15.28 -8.32
C ALA A 601 -30.36 15.98 -6.96
N ALA A 602 -31.42 16.34 -6.22
CA ALA A 602 -31.36 17.06 -4.95
C ALA A 602 -31.85 16.24 -3.74
N ALA A 603 -32.14 14.95 -3.88
CA ALA A 603 -32.30 14.04 -2.75
C ALA A 603 -31.00 13.26 -2.54
N THR A 604 -30.22 13.64 -1.53
CA THR A 604 -28.97 13.00 -1.09
C THR A 604 -29.17 11.60 -0.46
N GLY A 605 -30.28 10.93 -0.75
CA GLY A 605 -30.58 9.57 -0.29
C GLY A 605 -30.37 8.54 -1.40
N ALA A 606 -29.80 7.37 -1.06
CA ALA A 606 -29.79 6.25 -1.98
C ALA A 606 -31.24 5.86 -2.33
N SER A 607 -31.54 5.72 -3.62
CA SER A 607 -32.88 5.33 -4.09
C SER A 607 -33.38 4.10 -3.33
N GLU A 608 -34.66 4.10 -2.92
CA GLU A 608 -35.24 3.00 -2.14
C GLU A 608 -35.16 1.66 -2.89
N LYS A 609 -35.19 1.70 -4.23
CA LYS A 609 -34.96 0.53 -5.09
C LYS A 609 -33.53 0.01 -4.98
N GLN A 610 -32.53 0.89 -4.98
CA GLN A 610 -31.12 0.51 -4.76
C GLN A 610 -30.91 -0.04 -3.34
N GLN A 611 -31.62 0.50 -2.35
CA GLN A 611 -31.58 -0.02 -0.98
C GLN A 611 -32.17 -1.43 -0.89
N LEU A 612 -33.31 -1.69 -1.53
CA LEU A 612 -33.90 -3.03 -1.63
C LEU A 612 -32.93 -4.02 -2.29
N GLU A 613 -32.34 -3.65 -3.44
CA GLU A 613 -31.38 -4.50 -4.14
C GLU A 613 -30.14 -4.80 -3.31
N ARG A 614 -29.62 -3.80 -2.59
CA ARG A 614 -28.50 -3.97 -1.67
C ARG A 614 -28.83 -4.96 -0.55
N LEU A 615 -30.00 -4.86 0.06
CA LEU A 615 -30.43 -5.77 1.14
C LEU A 615 -30.63 -7.20 0.63
N VAL A 616 -31.20 -7.37 -0.56
CA VAL A 616 -31.33 -8.67 -1.23
C VAL A 616 -29.96 -9.31 -1.47
N VAL A 617 -28.99 -8.55 -1.99
CA VAL A 617 -27.63 -9.05 -2.22
C VAL A 617 -26.92 -9.37 -0.90
N GLN A 618 -27.14 -8.58 0.16
CA GLN A 618 -26.56 -8.85 1.49
C GLN A 618 -27.08 -10.18 2.05
N LEU A 619 -28.39 -10.42 2.02
CA LEU A 619 -28.97 -11.69 2.45
C LEU A 619 -28.47 -12.85 1.59
N ALA A 620 -28.49 -12.71 0.26
CA ALA A 620 -28.01 -13.74 -0.66
C ALA A 620 -26.52 -14.10 -0.43
N ARG A 621 -25.66 -13.12 -0.16
CA ARG A 621 -24.25 -13.34 0.21
C ARG A 621 -24.10 -14.09 1.53
N ALA A 622 -24.96 -13.79 2.51
CA ALA A 622 -24.93 -14.48 3.80
C ALA A 622 -25.39 -15.95 3.66
N LEU A 623 -26.46 -16.21 2.89
CA LEU A 623 -26.93 -17.56 2.57
C LEU A 623 -25.86 -18.35 1.81
N TYR A 624 -25.28 -17.75 0.76
CA TYR A 624 -24.20 -18.35 -0.01
C TYR A 624 -23.00 -18.77 0.84
N ARG A 625 -22.52 -17.90 1.73
CA ARG A 625 -21.41 -18.25 2.65
C ARG A 625 -21.78 -19.33 3.66
N THR A 626 -23.04 -19.35 4.11
CA THR A 626 -23.54 -20.42 4.99
C THR A 626 -23.58 -21.75 4.27
N ALA A 627 -23.98 -21.77 3.00
CA ALA A 627 -24.03 -22.97 2.17
C ALA A 627 -22.63 -23.55 1.88
N LEU A 628 -21.66 -22.71 1.53
CA LEU A 628 -20.27 -23.15 1.32
C LEU A 628 -19.68 -23.82 2.57
N GLU A 629 -19.91 -23.24 3.75
CA GLU A 629 -19.37 -23.70 5.02
C GLU A 629 -20.36 -24.55 5.83
N PHE A 630 -21.40 -25.10 5.20
CA PHE A 630 -22.48 -25.80 5.90
C PHE A 630 -21.98 -27.05 6.64
N HIS A 631 -20.94 -27.69 6.10
CA HIS A 631 -20.30 -28.86 6.68
C HIS A 631 -19.52 -28.57 7.97
N GLN A 632 -19.13 -27.30 8.22
CA GLN A 632 -18.35 -26.91 9.42
C GLN A 632 -19.24 -26.22 10.45
N GLN A 633 -19.57 -26.93 11.54
CA GLN A 633 -20.44 -26.43 12.60
C GLN A 633 -20.06 -25.02 13.15
N PRO A 634 -18.81 -24.72 13.53
CA PRO A 634 -18.48 -23.41 14.09
C PRO A 634 -18.69 -22.27 13.09
N LEU A 635 -18.23 -22.43 11.85
CA LEU A 635 -18.40 -21.43 10.80
C LEU A 635 -19.87 -21.28 10.38
N ARG A 636 -20.61 -22.39 10.28
CA ARG A 636 -22.05 -22.39 9.99
C ARG A 636 -22.82 -21.56 11.00
N ARG A 637 -22.55 -21.71 12.30
CA ARG A 637 -23.23 -20.95 13.36
C ARG A 637 -22.94 -19.45 13.28
N VAL A 638 -21.69 -19.06 13.01
CA VAL A 638 -21.32 -17.64 12.80
C VAL A 638 -21.96 -17.08 11.54
N ASN A 639 -21.94 -17.82 10.43
CA ASN A 639 -22.57 -17.37 9.18
C ASN A 639 -24.09 -17.31 9.30
N ARG A 640 -24.73 -18.18 10.09
CA ARG A 640 -26.15 -18.08 10.41
C ARG A 640 -26.50 -16.77 11.13
N GLN A 641 -25.65 -16.27 12.04
CA GLN A 641 -25.89 -14.95 12.65
C GLN A 641 -25.88 -13.82 11.59
N LYS A 642 -25.00 -13.90 10.58
CA LYS A 642 -25.01 -12.96 9.45
C LYS A 642 -26.29 -13.06 8.63
N VAL A 643 -26.82 -14.27 8.45
CA VAL A 643 -28.12 -14.49 7.79
C VAL A 643 -29.24 -13.85 8.60
N LEU A 644 -29.32 -14.06 9.92
CA LEU A 644 -30.34 -13.45 10.79
C LEU A 644 -30.30 -11.92 10.75
N VAL A 645 -29.10 -11.32 10.84
CA VAL A 645 -28.95 -9.85 10.72
C VAL A 645 -29.38 -9.35 9.34
N SER A 646 -28.95 -10.02 8.26
CA SER A 646 -29.29 -9.58 6.90
C SER A 646 -30.79 -9.77 6.59
N ALA A 647 -31.38 -10.86 7.08
CA ALA A 647 -32.80 -11.16 6.92
C ALA A 647 -33.66 -10.18 7.69
N SER A 648 -33.34 -9.90 8.96
CA SER A 648 -34.09 -8.93 9.77
C SER A 648 -34.05 -7.50 9.20
N LEU A 649 -32.92 -7.07 8.62
CA LEU A 649 -32.83 -5.80 7.91
C LEU A 649 -33.74 -5.75 6.66
N LEU A 650 -33.75 -6.83 5.87
CA LEU A 650 -34.62 -6.94 4.70
C LEU A 650 -36.09 -7.01 5.11
N ASP A 651 -36.44 -7.81 6.12
CA ASP A 651 -37.80 -7.97 6.62
C ASP A 651 -38.37 -6.66 7.16
N ARG A 652 -37.58 -5.89 7.90
CA ARG A 652 -37.96 -4.54 8.37
C ARG A 652 -38.20 -3.59 7.20
N PHE A 653 -37.28 -3.57 6.23
CA PHE A 653 -37.43 -2.73 5.05
C PHE A 653 -38.70 -3.10 4.27
N VAL A 654 -38.93 -4.39 4.02
CA VAL A 654 -40.14 -4.87 3.34
C VAL A 654 -41.38 -4.48 4.13
N ALA A 655 -41.42 -4.71 5.44
CA ALA A 655 -42.57 -4.38 6.28
C ALA A 655 -42.88 -2.88 6.31
N GLU A 656 -41.85 -2.03 6.44
CA GLU A 656 -42.00 -0.57 6.43
C GLU A 656 -42.48 -0.06 5.07
N ARG A 657 -41.84 -0.48 3.98
CA ARG A 657 -42.22 -0.02 2.63
C ARG A 657 -43.55 -0.58 2.17
N TRP A 658 -43.88 -1.80 2.55
CA TRP A 658 -45.22 -2.36 2.35
C TRP A 658 -46.29 -1.55 3.09
N ARG A 659 -46.05 -1.20 4.35
CA ARG A 659 -46.98 -0.35 5.11
C ARG A 659 -47.14 1.03 4.47
N LEU A 660 -46.05 1.63 3.99
CA LEU A 660 -46.09 2.95 3.37
C LEU A 660 -46.82 2.91 2.02
N TYR A 661 -46.32 2.17 1.03
CA TYR A 661 -46.78 2.23 -0.35
C TYR A 661 -47.97 1.32 -0.67
N CYS A 662 -48.08 0.17 0.01
CA CYS A 662 -49.13 -0.80 -0.28
C CYS A 662 -50.36 -0.65 0.61
N VAL A 663 -50.23 -0.01 1.78
CA VAL A 663 -51.32 0.17 2.74
C VAL A 663 -51.71 1.65 2.90
N SER A 664 -50.75 2.51 3.21
CA SER A 664 -51.03 3.90 3.63
C SER A 664 -51.14 4.88 2.47
N ASP A 665 -50.42 4.66 1.37
CA ASP A 665 -50.38 5.57 0.24
C ASP A 665 -51.70 5.56 -0.53
N THR A 666 -52.39 6.72 -0.54
CA THR A 666 -53.69 6.94 -1.19
C THR A 666 -53.56 7.31 -2.66
N SER A 667 -52.35 7.50 -3.18
CA SER A 667 -52.14 7.97 -4.55
C SER A 667 -52.35 6.90 -5.63
N SER A 668 -52.32 5.61 -5.28
CA SER A 668 -52.46 4.51 -6.23
C SER A 668 -53.30 3.34 -5.69
N ASP A 669 -54.63 3.46 -5.81
CA ASP A 669 -55.57 2.41 -5.41
C ASP A 669 -55.33 1.08 -6.14
N ALA A 670 -54.83 1.11 -7.39
CA ALA A 670 -54.51 -0.08 -8.15
C ALA A 670 -53.35 -0.90 -7.54
N VAL A 671 -52.30 -0.25 -7.03
CA VAL A 671 -51.18 -0.92 -6.36
C VAL A 671 -51.64 -1.57 -5.05
N ARG A 672 -52.46 -0.85 -4.28
CA ARG A 672 -53.06 -1.33 -3.03
C ARG A 672 -53.95 -2.55 -3.25
N ASP A 673 -54.79 -2.54 -4.29
CA ASP A 673 -55.69 -3.65 -4.58
C ASP A 673 -54.94 -4.90 -5.02
N VAL A 674 -53.84 -4.77 -5.77
CA VAL A 674 -52.97 -5.91 -6.10
C VAL A 674 -52.21 -6.39 -4.85
N ALA A 675 -51.70 -5.49 -4.02
CA ALA A 675 -50.99 -5.84 -2.80
C ALA A 675 -51.89 -6.61 -1.80
N ARG A 676 -53.17 -6.23 -1.67
CA ARG A 676 -54.15 -6.95 -0.82
C ARG A 676 -54.45 -8.38 -1.30
N ARG A 677 -54.22 -8.67 -2.58
CA ARG A 677 -54.39 -10.02 -3.14
C ARG A 677 -53.20 -10.93 -2.85
N LEU A 678 -52.05 -10.37 -2.45
CA LEU A 678 -50.90 -11.16 -2.04
C LEU A 678 -51.16 -11.73 -0.63
N SER A 679 -50.71 -12.96 -0.41
CA SER A 679 -50.78 -13.61 0.91
C SER A 679 -49.96 -12.84 1.94
N ALA A 680 -50.10 -13.16 3.23
CA ALA A 680 -49.25 -12.55 4.25
C ALA A 680 -47.75 -12.75 3.94
N PHE A 681 -46.95 -11.70 4.17
CA PHE A 681 -45.50 -11.77 4.05
C PHE A 681 -44.92 -12.76 5.05
N VAL A 682 -44.06 -13.66 4.58
CA VAL A 682 -43.31 -14.60 5.41
C VAL A 682 -41.91 -14.03 5.65
N PRO A 683 -41.55 -13.61 6.87
CA PRO A 683 -40.24 -13.05 7.16
C PRO A 683 -39.11 -14.03 6.81
N PHE A 684 -38.03 -13.55 6.22
CA PHE A 684 -36.84 -14.34 5.89
C PHE A 684 -36.10 -14.82 7.14
N GLU A 685 -36.17 -14.10 8.26
CA GLU A 685 -35.52 -14.46 9.51
C GLU A 685 -35.95 -15.85 10.01
N GLY A 686 -37.27 -16.11 9.94
CA GLY A 686 -37.90 -17.36 10.35
C GLY A 686 -37.88 -18.47 9.30
N ARG A 687 -37.32 -18.23 8.10
CA ARG A 687 -37.24 -19.27 7.07
C ARG A 687 -36.19 -20.32 7.41
N ILE A 688 -36.62 -21.57 7.41
CA ILE A 688 -35.83 -22.75 7.74
C ILE A 688 -35.19 -23.28 6.44
N LEU A 689 -34.14 -22.59 5.97
CA LEU A 689 -33.46 -22.90 4.71
C LEU A 689 -32.25 -23.81 4.92
N ASP A 690 -32.12 -24.84 4.10
CA ASP A 690 -30.98 -25.77 4.07
C ASP A 690 -29.78 -25.21 3.27
N GLU A 691 -28.77 -26.04 3.03
CA GLU A 691 -27.56 -25.67 2.27
C GLU A 691 -27.83 -25.31 0.81
N SER A 692 -28.93 -25.80 0.23
CA SER A 692 -29.33 -25.48 -1.14
C SER A 692 -30.18 -24.20 -1.23
N GLY A 693 -30.53 -23.62 -0.09
CA GLY A 693 -31.42 -22.46 0.01
C GLY A 693 -32.89 -22.80 -0.16
N PHE A 694 -33.25 -24.09 -0.13
CA PHE A 694 -34.63 -24.56 -0.11
C PHE A 694 -35.09 -24.81 1.33
N PRO A 695 -36.39 -24.84 1.59
CA PRO A 695 -36.90 -25.28 2.89
C PRO A 695 -36.37 -26.68 3.23
N THR A 696 -35.91 -26.87 4.46
CA THR A 696 -35.31 -28.15 4.88
C THR A 696 -36.35 -29.26 5.03
N ASP A 697 -35.95 -30.48 4.72
CA ASP A 697 -36.71 -31.70 5.04
C ASP A 697 -36.57 -32.13 6.52
N ALA A 698 -35.63 -31.53 7.25
CA ALA A 698 -35.40 -31.84 8.66
C ALA A 698 -36.52 -31.32 9.56
N ARG A 699 -36.71 -31.97 10.72
CA ARG A 699 -37.60 -31.44 11.75
C ARG A 699 -37.08 -30.10 12.27
N VAL A 700 -38.01 -29.21 12.63
CA VAL A 700 -37.70 -27.85 13.10
C VAL A 700 -36.68 -27.87 14.26
N GLU A 701 -36.88 -28.76 15.24
CA GLU A 701 -35.97 -28.91 16.40
C GLU A 701 -34.53 -29.28 15.98
N ASP A 702 -34.39 -30.13 14.96
CA ASP A 702 -33.10 -30.55 14.44
C ASP A 702 -32.40 -29.39 13.74
N TYR A 703 -33.15 -28.61 12.95
CA TYR A 703 -32.64 -27.41 12.30
C TYR A 703 -32.21 -26.34 13.31
N GLU A 704 -33.07 -26.02 14.28
CA GLU A 704 -32.78 -25.04 15.32
C GLU A 704 -31.51 -25.39 16.09
N ARG A 705 -31.34 -26.67 16.44
CA ARG A 705 -30.11 -27.17 17.07
C ARG A 705 -28.87 -27.00 16.18
N TRP A 706 -28.99 -27.24 14.87
CA TRP A 706 -27.88 -27.08 13.92
C TRP A 706 -27.49 -25.62 13.70
N MET A 707 -28.48 -24.71 13.75
CA MET A 707 -28.39 -23.28 13.47
C MET A 707 -28.29 -22.40 14.71
N ALA A 708 -28.30 -22.99 15.90
CA ALA A 708 -28.19 -22.28 17.18
C ALA A 708 -26.96 -21.34 17.22
N ALA A 709 -27.10 -20.24 17.94
CA ALA A 709 -26.02 -19.27 18.11
C ALA A 709 -24.77 -19.91 18.76
N PRO A 710 -23.57 -19.40 18.48
CA PRO A 710 -22.37 -19.77 19.24
C PRO A 710 -22.59 -19.47 20.74
N PRO A 711 -22.07 -20.31 21.65
CA PRO A 711 -22.10 -20.00 23.08
C PRO A 711 -21.35 -18.69 23.35
N ALA A 712 -21.83 -17.89 24.30
CA ALA A 712 -21.06 -16.75 24.81
C ALA A 712 -19.75 -17.30 25.42
N ALA A 713 -18.62 -16.86 24.89
CA ALA A 713 -17.29 -17.27 25.33
C ALA A 713 -16.87 -16.53 26.61
#